data_AF-A0A935WTY5-F1
#
_entry.id   AF-A0A935WTY5-F1
#
_cell.length_a   1.000
_cell.length_b   1.000
_cell.length_c   1.000
_cell.angle_alpha   90.00
_cell.angle_beta   90.00
_cell.angle_gamma   90.00
#
_symmetry.space_group_name_H-M   'P 1'
#
loop_
_entity.id
_entity.type
_entity.pdbx_description
1 polymer ?
#
loop_
_entity_poly.entity_id
_entity_poly.type
_entity_poly.pdbx_seq_one_letter_code
_entity_poly.pdbx_strand_id
1 'polypeptide(L)'
;MSINAGKPSSPWQALLLSAACLVFFGCSGAPEDPEAALAASAATADTCTISSSGTDDVVRYLFCSIAGNRAPSPSLVAAHSDRLRRYTGTRRGLAIELFRSRYAASELSTQIEGAYLVFVGRSPDSGGMSYWTNALRDYESGDDRAVKLAEGFTLAPEFQQRLPRELLTGCSSQGLEHFRNSGIDAAAFLRDECIGWARDRRELALPSGRYTLASTLAVQPPSSLTIKTLNKTDRCSASGWGCAELFAADSFYKLYPAPKTPGSWLVEINSPNVVLDGISIHGNHVNRARAVGDRPHVTMYLLAANAENTTIRNSTIKEAVHASGFTIGASNVRVERNNIIRNGRHGMWQADGITVGDVSNLTIINNYFIDNSDVQLIFGGCRNCIIENNRFRHSESLIDGAASAEIMLQAWPGENSTSGNFTGTRVRGNSIDCSRKRLCNFGILVGTQVVSGWEDLGGDTPAFGGVISGNAVSNAIVGIALDHATGPMQVFENTVRSSGGWANYLTNPNGESSFWLWNEPIVVSPRSFASIRGKNMSDRLDFVYGTWSYKAVLSLTPGFPLPETGIALESAPNPGLYQNVHNLQPPKSNGDRVELMYLKLFGRAADPGGKQYWSAYLDRGGSISELAQVLTLQLEFTSRHPIDTMPADRLVSLMYQLLLERVPDAGGHAYWVRLLNLNAVGRRDLARHFADLPEFRSSMGL
;
A
#
# COMPACT_ATOMS: atom_id res chain seq x y z
N MET A 1 -34.27 3.11 81.32
CA MET A 1 -33.01 2.98 80.54
C MET A 1 -33.37 3.04 79.07
N SER A 2 -32.97 4.11 78.37
CA SER A 2 -33.14 4.22 76.92
C SER A 2 -31.95 3.53 76.24
N ILE A 3 -32.22 2.58 75.35
CA ILE A 3 -31.20 1.93 74.52
C ILE A 3 -31.31 2.56 73.12
N ASN A 4 -30.25 3.25 72.71
CA ASN A 4 -30.09 3.77 71.36
C ASN A 4 -29.74 2.60 70.43
N ALA A 5 -30.69 2.13 69.63
CA ALA A 5 -30.41 1.18 68.55
C ALA A 5 -30.03 1.97 67.28
N GLY A 6 -28.82 1.75 66.77
CA GLY A 6 -28.33 2.37 65.53
C GLY A 6 -29.17 1.97 64.31
N LYS A 7 -29.14 2.80 63.26
CA LYS A 7 -29.80 2.55 61.96
C LYS A 7 -29.35 1.21 61.37
N PRO A 8 -30.28 0.35 60.88
CA PRO A 8 -29.93 -0.95 60.32
C PRO A 8 -29.24 -0.80 58.95
N SER A 9 -28.23 -1.64 58.70
CA SER A 9 -27.41 -1.63 57.49
C SER A 9 -27.88 -2.63 56.43
N SER A 10 -28.94 -3.40 56.70
CA SER A 10 -29.54 -4.31 55.71
C SER A 10 -31.06 -4.52 55.88
N PRO A 11 -31.78 -4.93 54.81
CA PRO A 11 -33.22 -5.23 54.86
C PRO A 11 -33.58 -6.36 55.84
N TRP A 12 -32.68 -7.32 56.04
CA TRP A 12 -32.87 -8.45 56.96
C TRP A 12 -32.80 -8.03 58.43
N GLN A 13 -31.96 -7.04 58.77
CA GLN A 13 -31.93 -6.46 60.12
C GLN A 13 -33.20 -5.66 60.44
N ALA A 14 -33.79 -5.00 59.45
CA ALA A 14 -35.08 -4.32 59.60
C ALA A 14 -36.23 -5.33 59.85
N LEU A 15 -36.18 -6.52 59.23
CA LEU A 15 -37.17 -7.59 59.43
C LEU A 15 -37.08 -8.23 60.84
N LEU A 16 -35.86 -8.41 61.37
CA LEU A 16 -35.64 -8.92 62.73
C LEU A 16 -36.06 -7.90 63.81
N LEU A 17 -35.83 -6.60 63.57
CA LEU A 17 -36.27 -5.52 64.47
C LEU A 17 -37.79 -5.33 64.47
N SER A 18 -38.46 -5.54 63.34
CA SER A 18 -39.93 -5.50 63.25
C SER A 18 -40.59 -6.76 63.84
N ALA A 19 -39.97 -7.94 63.70
CA ALA A 19 -40.40 -9.16 64.40
C ALA A 19 -40.25 -9.06 65.93
N ALA A 20 -39.22 -8.36 66.43
CA ALA A 20 -39.04 -8.10 67.86
C ALA A 20 -40.05 -7.06 68.42
N CYS A 21 -40.49 -6.10 67.59
CA CYS A 21 -41.49 -5.10 67.97
C CYS A 21 -42.91 -5.68 68.13
N LEU A 22 -43.25 -6.75 67.40
CA LEU A 22 -44.59 -7.37 67.43
C LEU A 22 -44.85 -8.23 68.67
N VAL A 23 -43.83 -8.60 69.45
CA VAL A 23 -43.98 -9.57 70.57
C VAL A 23 -43.93 -8.92 71.96
N PHE A 24 -43.30 -7.74 72.16
CA PHE A 24 -43.07 -7.25 73.53
C PHE A 24 -43.40 -5.78 73.87
N PHE A 25 -43.48 -4.82 72.94
CA PHE A 25 -43.80 -3.44 73.30
C PHE A 25 -44.51 -2.70 72.15
N GLY A 26 -45.78 -2.37 72.35
CA GLY A 26 -46.59 -1.63 71.39
C GLY A 26 -46.03 -0.23 71.12
N CYS A 27 -45.58 0.00 69.89
CA CYS A 27 -45.22 1.32 69.36
C CYS A 27 -46.13 1.65 68.18
N SER A 28 -46.75 2.84 68.20
CA SER A 28 -47.52 3.41 67.10
C SER A 28 -46.59 4.11 66.10
N GLY A 29 -46.66 3.74 64.81
CA GLY A 29 -45.95 4.43 63.73
C GLY A 29 -45.32 3.59 62.62
N ALA A 30 -45.70 2.31 62.42
CA ALA A 30 -45.26 1.53 61.25
C ALA A 30 -46.23 1.76 60.06
N PRO A 31 -45.75 1.75 58.79
CA PRO A 31 -46.63 1.83 57.62
C PRO A 31 -47.61 0.65 57.64
N GLU A 32 -48.91 0.93 57.46
CA GLU A 32 -50.02 -0.02 57.67
C GLU A 32 -50.09 -1.20 56.68
N ASP A 33 -49.15 -1.34 55.74
CA ASP A 33 -49.22 -2.45 54.80
C ASP A 33 -47.84 -2.95 54.33
N PRO A 34 -47.32 -4.05 54.93
CA PRO A 34 -46.12 -4.72 54.44
C PRO A 34 -46.31 -5.28 53.02
N GLU A 35 -47.53 -5.62 52.60
CA GLU A 35 -47.82 -6.01 51.22
C GLU A 35 -47.75 -4.81 50.27
N ALA A 36 -48.15 -3.60 50.69
CA ALA A 36 -47.96 -2.40 49.87
C ALA A 36 -46.47 -2.01 49.73
N ALA A 37 -45.65 -2.24 50.76
CA ALA A 37 -44.20 -2.04 50.68
C ALA A 37 -43.51 -3.10 49.80
N LEU A 38 -43.95 -4.37 49.87
CA LEU A 38 -43.52 -5.42 48.94
C LEU A 38 -44.04 -5.16 47.52
N ALA A 39 -45.27 -4.69 47.34
CA ALA A 39 -45.90 -4.37 46.06
C ALA A 39 -45.28 -3.12 45.42
N ALA A 40 -44.85 -2.13 46.21
CA ALA A 40 -44.04 -1.02 45.73
C ALA A 40 -42.63 -1.49 45.31
N SER A 41 -42.04 -2.48 46.00
CA SER A 41 -40.79 -3.11 45.57
C SER A 41 -40.95 -3.99 44.32
N ALA A 42 -42.12 -4.64 44.16
CA ALA A 42 -42.47 -5.43 42.99
C ALA A 42 -42.86 -4.57 41.78
N ALA A 43 -43.53 -3.43 41.97
CA ALA A 43 -43.81 -2.44 40.93
C ALA A 43 -42.53 -1.76 40.41
N THR A 44 -41.47 -1.68 41.23
CA THR A 44 -40.15 -1.27 40.72
C THR A 44 -39.44 -2.36 39.91
N ALA A 45 -39.79 -3.64 40.09
CA ALA A 45 -39.20 -4.75 39.34
C ALA A 45 -39.72 -4.84 37.88
N ASP A 46 -40.97 -4.42 37.63
CA ASP A 46 -41.57 -4.38 36.27
C ASP A 46 -40.88 -3.38 35.32
N THR A 47 -40.29 -2.31 35.85
CA THR A 47 -39.72 -1.22 35.04
C THR A 47 -38.35 -1.51 34.39
N CYS A 48 -37.73 -2.65 34.72
CA CYS A 48 -36.47 -3.09 34.12
C CYS A 48 -36.67 -4.10 32.98
N THR A 49 -37.91 -4.41 32.62
CA THR A 49 -38.26 -5.24 31.47
C THR A 49 -38.46 -4.38 30.22
N ILE A 50 -38.04 -4.88 29.06
CA ILE A 50 -38.21 -4.18 27.78
C ILE A 50 -39.58 -4.55 27.21
N SER A 51 -40.45 -3.56 27.04
CA SER A 51 -41.75 -3.72 26.37
C SER A 51 -41.72 -3.24 24.91
N SER A 52 -40.74 -2.43 24.50
CA SER A 52 -40.55 -1.96 23.11
C SER A 52 -39.09 -1.60 22.77
N SER A 53 -38.79 -1.38 21.48
CA SER A 53 -37.50 -0.85 21.01
C SER A 53 -37.40 0.69 21.05
N GLY A 54 -38.34 1.35 21.73
CA GLY A 54 -38.37 2.80 21.88
C GLY A 54 -37.19 3.32 22.71
N THR A 55 -36.72 4.53 22.39
CA THR A 55 -35.52 5.11 23.04
C THR A 55 -35.61 5.15 24.57
N ASP A 56 -36.78 5.45 25.13
CA ASP A 56 -36.98 5.51 26.58
C ASP A 56 -36.81 4.13 27.25
N ASP A 57 -37.30 3.07 26.61
CA ASP A 57 -37.17 1.69 27.13
C ASP A 57 -35.72 1.22 27.05
N VAL A 58 -35.00 1.59 25.99
CA VAL A 58 -33.56 1.35 25.86
C VAL A 58 -32.80 1.99 27.03
N VAL A 59 -33.10 3.25 27.33
CA VAL A 59 -32.43 3.97 28.42
C VAL A 59 -32.71 3.29 29.76
N ARG A 60 -33.97 3.00 30.08
CA ARG A 60 -34.34 2.28 31.32
C ARG A 60 -33.59 0.97 31.45
N TYR A 61 -33.57 0.19 30.37
CA TYR A 61 -32.92 -1.11 30.35
C TYR A 61 -31.41 -1.02 30.59
N LEU A 62 -30.71 -0.09 29.92
CA LEU A 62 -29.27 0.10 30.11
C LEU A 62 -28.93 0.52 31.55
N PHE A 63 -29.73 1.40 32.15
CA PHE A 63 -29.58 1.75 33.57
C PHE A 63 -29.76 0.54 34.47
N CYS A 64 -30.84 -0.21 34.29
CA CYS A 64 -31.09 -1.42 35.08
C CYS A 64 -29.97 -2.46 34.93
N SER A 65 -29.51 -2.69 33.71
CA SER A 65 -28.53 -3.73 33.40
C SER A 65 -27.11 -3.37 33.84
N ILE A 66 -26.76 -2.07 33.80
CA ILE A 66 -25.38 -1.61 33.99
C ILE A 66 -25.20 -0.86 35.30
N ALA A 67 -26.06 0.13 35.60
CA ALA A 67 -25.96 0.94 36.81
C ALA A 67 -26.50 0.23 38.07
N GLY A 68 -27.20 -0.89 37.89
CA GLY A 68 -27.76 -1.73 38.96
C GLY A 68 -29.26 -1.93 38.75
N ASN A 69 -29.83 -3.02 39.29
CA ASN A 69 -31.23 -3.46 39.09
C ASN A 69 -32.28 -2.51 39.71
N ARG A 70 -32.14 -1.20 39.52
CA ARG A 70 -33.05 -0.16 39.99
C ARG A 70 -33.34 0.78 38.82
N ALA A 71 -34.61 0.97 38.51
CA ALA A 71 -34.99 1.84 37.42
C ALA A 71 -34.60 3.31 37.67
N PRO A 72 -34.14 4.02 36.64
CA PRO A 72 -33.81 5.44 36.72
C PRO A 72 -35.08 6.30 36.91
N SER A 73 -34.92 7.52 37.43
CA SER A 73 -36.04 8.46 37.53
C SER A 73 -36.58 8.85 36.15
N PRO A 74 -37.87 9.23 36.03
CA PRO A 74 -38.44 9.68 34.75
C PRO A 74 -37.69 10.86 34.12
N SER A 75 -37.20 11.79 34.94
CA SER A 75 -36.40 12.93 34.47
C SER A 75 -35.06 12.52 33.87
N LEU A 76 -34.40 11.52 34.46
CA LEU A 76 -33.15 10.97 33.95
C LEU A 76 -33.37 10.22 32.63
N VAL A 77 -34.44 9.42 32.55
CA VAL A 77 -34.84 8.74 31.30
C VAL A 77 -35.08 9.77 30.20
N ALA A 78 -35.88 10.81 30.47
CA ALA A 78 -36.18 11.85 29.50
C ALA A 78 -34.91 12.55 29.01
N ALA A 79 -34.00 12.93 29.92
CA ALA A 79 -32.76 13.62 29.58
C ALA A 79 -31.84 12.80 28.65
N HIS A 80 -31.63 11.51 28.96
CA HIS A 80 -30.82 10.63 28.10
C HIS A 80 -31.52 10.28 26.80
N SER A 81 -32.82 10.05 26.82
CA SER A 81 -33.59 9.73 25.60
C SER A 81 -33.60 10.91 24.64
N ASP A 82 -33.64 12.13 25.16
CA ASP A 82 -33.48 13.36 24.41
C ASP A 82 -32.10 13.50 23.77
N ARG A 83 -31.02 13.16 24.49
CA ARG A 83 -29.66 13.11 23.93
C ARG A 83 -29.60 12.13 22.75
N LEU A 84 -30.19 10.94 22.89
CA LEU A 84 -30.20 9.93 21.83
C LEU A 84 -31.04 10.37 20.62
N ARG A 85 -32.22 10.97 20.84
CA ARG A 85 -33.09 11.49 19.76
C ARG A 85 -32.46 12.68 19.01
N ARG A 86 -31.66 13.50 19.70
CA ARG A 86 -30.89 14.61 19.12
C ARG A 86 -29.50 14.20 18.62
N TYR A 87 -29.17 12.91 18.70
CA TYR A 87 -27.87 12.35 18.31
C TYR A 87 -26.65 13.03 18.96
N THR A 88 -26.81 13.60 20.16
CA THR A 88 -25.70 14.14 20.98
C THR A 88 -25.06 13.09 21.88
N GLY A 89 -25.42 11.82 21.67
CA GLY A 89 -24.85 10.63 22.29
C GLY A 89 -25.32 9.39 21.54
N THR A 90 -24.72 8.25 21.85
CA THR A 90 -25.07 6.94 21.26
C THR A 90 -25.53 5.98 22.35
N ARG A 91 -26.33 4.98 21.99
CA ARG A 91 -26.81 3.91 22.89
C ARG A 91 -25.63 3.14 23.48
N ARG A 92 -24.64 2.83 22.65
CA ARG A 92 -23.35 2.25 23.09
C ARG A 92 -22.58 3.20 24.01
N GLY A 93 -22.52 4.49 23.67
CA GLY A 93 -21.86 5.51 24.50
C GLY A 93 -22.50 5.63 25.88
N LEU A 94 -23.84 5.55 25.97
CA LEU A 94 -24.56 5.50 27.23
C LEU A 94 -24.18 4.25 28.04
N ALA A 95 -24.08 3.07 27.40
CA ALA A 95 -23.63 1.86 28.08
C ALA A 95 -22.22 2.01 28.69
N ILE A 96 -21.30 2.63 27.97
CA ILE A 96 -19.93 2.92 28.44
C ILE A 96 -19.95 3.94 29.60
N GLU A 97 -20.74 5.02 29.46
CA GLU A 97 -20.91 6.07 30.48
C GLU A 97 -21.38 5.46 31.81
N LEU A 98 -22.40 4.60 31.75
CA LEU A 98 -22.96 3.91 32.92
C LEU A 98 -21.97 2.92 33.55
N PHE A 99 -21.24 2.16 32.72
CA PHE A 99 -20.26 1.21 33.23
C PHE A 99 -19.12 1.92 33.94
N ARG A 100 -18.55 2.95 33.31
CA ARG A 100 -17.52 3.81 33.92
C ARG A 100 -18.02 4.37 35.24
N SER A 101 -19.21 4.98 35.26
CA SER A 101 -19.79 5.57 36.47
C SER A 101 -19.92 4.58 37.63
N ARG A 102 -20.12 3.29 37.34
CA ARG A 102 -20.26 2.26 38.37
C ARG A 102 -18.93 1.67 38.83
N TYR A 103 -18.01 1.41 37.91
CA TYR A 103 -16.83 0.57 38.17
C TYR A 103 -15.50 1.32 38.22
N ALA A 104 -15.43 2.59 37.82
CA ALA A 104 -14.17 3.33 37.76
C ALA A 104 -13.38 3.36 39.08
N ALA A 105 -14.07 3.46 40.22
CA ALA A 105 -13.45 3.47 41.55
C ALA A 105 -13.11 2.06 42.09
N SER A 106 -13.46 1.00 41.37
CA SER A 106 -13.21 -0.38 41.79
C SER A 106 -11.78 -0.83 41.44
N GLU A 107 -11.27 -1.83 42.15
CA GLU A 107 -10.03 -2.52 41.80
C GLU A 107 -10.13 -3.20 40.43
N LEU A 108 -8.97 -3.41 39.78
CA LEU A 108 -8.89 -3.93 38.41
C LEU A 108 -9.64 -5.27 38.22
N SER A 109 -9.45 -6.23 39.13
CA SER A 109 -10.15 -7.52 39.10
C SER A 109 -11.66 -7.34 39.12
N THR A 110 -12.18 -6.47 39.99
CA THR A 110 -13.60 -6.13 40.10
C THR A 110 -14.12 -5.41 38.85
N GLN A 111 -13.30 -4.56 38.20
CA GLN A 111 -13.67 -3.96 36.93
C GLN A 111 -13.81 -5.02 35.82
N ILE A 112 -12.86 -5.95 35.73
CA ILE A 112 -12.89 -7.03 34.73
C ILE A 112 -14.09 -7.95 34.98
N GLU A 113 -14.27 -8.44 36.21
CA GLU A 113 -15.43 -9.27 36.60
C GLU A 113 -16.75 -8.56 36.35
N GLY A 114 -16.84 -7.27 36.72
CA GLY A 114 -18.00 -6.43 36.46
C GLY A 114 -18.32 -6.34 34.98
N ALA A 115 -17.33 -6.14 34.12
CA ALA A 115 -17.52 -6.10 32.67
C ALA A 115 -18.06 -7.43 32.13
N TYR A 116 -17.46 -8.55 32.54
CA TYR A 116 -17.92 -9.87 32.16
C TYR A 116 -19.35 -10.17 32.61
N LEU A 117 -19.72 -9.83 33.85
CA LEU A 117 -21.06 -10.05 34.37
C LEU A 117 -22.11 -9.16 33.68
N VAL A 118 -21.80 -7.89 33.49
CA VAL A 118 -22.72 -6.92 32.87
C VAL A 118 -22.91 -7.23 31.38
N PHE A 119 -21.81 -7.41 30.65
CA PHE A 119 -21.85 -7.50 29.20
C PHE A 119 -21.95 -8.95 28.70
N VAL A 120 -21.32 -9.92 29.35
CA VAL A 120 -21.35 -11.33 28.89
C VAL A 120 -22.34 -12.17 29.68
N GLY A 121 -22.63 -11.80 30.94
CA GLY A 121 -23.53 -12.56 31.81
C GLY A 121 -22.87 -13.79 32.45
N ARG A 122 -21.54 -13.86 32.47
CA ARG A 122 -20.76 -14.90 33.14
C ARG A 122 -19.53 -14.29 33.80
N SER A 123 -18.85 -15.03 34.67
CA SER A 123 -17.52 -14.65 35.16
C SER A 123 -16.44 -14.87 34.07
N PRO A 124 -15.32 -14.12 34.12
CA PRO A 124 -14.16 -14.42 33.30
C PRO A 124 -13.63 -15.83 33.60
N ASP A 125 -13.19 -16.54 32.56
CA ASP A 125 -12.28 -17.67 32.74
C ASP A 125 -10.85 -17.16 33.01
N SER A 126 -9.93 -18.06 33.36
CA SER A 126 -8.55 -17.70 33.69
C SER A 126 -7.82 -16.98 32.55
N GLY A 127 -8.04 -17.41 31.30
CA GLY A 127 -7.45 -16.77 30.12
C GLY A 127 -7.98 -15.36 29.90
N GLY A 128 -9.29 -15.17 29.99
CA GLY A 128 -9.95 -13.89 29.88
C GLY A 128 -9.52 -12.89 30.97
N MET A 129 -9.38 -13.35 32.22
CA MET A 129 -8.88 -12.54 33.32
C MET A 129 -7.42 -12.09 33.08
N SER A 130 -6.54 -13.02 32.68
CA SER A 130 -5.14 -12.70 32.38
C SER A 130 -5.00 -11.77 31.19
N TYR A 131 -5.77 -11.96 30.12
CA TYR A 131 -5.74 -11.09 28.95
C TYR A 131 -6.03 -9.63 29.33
N TRP A 132 -7.14 -9.38 30.03
CA TRP A 132 -7.54 -8.01 30.38
C TRP A 132 -6.62 -7.39 31.43
N THR A 133 -6.12 -8.18 32.39
CA THR A 133 -5.13 -7.69 33.36
C THR A 133 -3.88 -7.18 32.66
N ASN A 134 -3.40 -7.92 31.65
CA ASN A 134 -2.24 -7.51 30.86
C ASN A 134 -2.55 -6.31 29.95
N ALA A 135 -3.70 -6.32 29.27
CA ALA A 135 -4.11 -5.26 28.34
C ALA A 135 -4.32 -3.89 29.03
N LEU A 136 -4.62 -3.90 30.33
CA LEU A 136 -4.91 -2.71 31.12
C LEU A 136 -3.77 -2.30 32.06
N ARG A 137 -2.63 -3.02 32.01
CA ARG A 137 -1.52 -2.82 32.94
C ARG A 137 -0.98 -1.39 32.92
N ASP A 138 -0.91 -0.80 31.73
CA ASP A 138 -0.29 0.51 31.52
C ASP A 138 -1.32 1.67 31.69
N TYR A 139 -2.57 1.36 32.06
CA TYR A 139 -3.59 2.36 32.36
C TYR A 139 -3.60 2.67 33.87
N GLU A 140 -3.15 3.86 34.23
CA GLU A 140 -3.04 4.30 35.63
C GLU A 140 -4.39 4.69 36.23
N SER A 141 -5.31 5.23 35.41
CA SER A 141 -6.61 5.70 35.86
C SER A 141 -7.66 4.58 35.91
N GLY A 142 -8.40 4.50 37.02
CA GLY A 142 -9.58 3.64 37.13
C GLY A 142 -10.68 3.96 36.11
N ASP A 143 -10.83 5.24 35.75
CA ASP A 143 -11.77 5.68 34.71
C ASP A 143 -11.37 5.14 33.33
N ASP A 144 -10.09 5.30 32.96
CA ASP A 144 -9.63 4.90 31.63
C ASP A 144 -9.70 3.38 31.45
N ARG A 145 -9.39 2.61 32.51
CA ARG A 145 -9.57 1.15 32.52
C ARG A 145 -11.02 0.75 32.32
N ALA A 146 -11.95 1.39 33.03
CA ALA A 146 -13.38 1.08 32.92
C ALA A 146 -13.93 1.42 31.52
N VAL A 147 -13.53 2.55 30.95
CA VAL A 147 -13.89 2.93 29.56
C VAL A 147 -13.33 1.89 28.59
N LYS A 148 -12.05 1.54 28.70
CA LYS A 148 -11.41 0.59 27.80
C LYS A 148 -12.05 -0.80 27.84
N LEU A 149 -12.40 -1.27 29.04
CA LEU A 149 -13.17 -2.51 29.23
C LEU A 149 -14.52 -2.43 28.53
N ALA A 150 -15.34 -1.42 28.88
CA ALA A 150 -16.67 -1.27 28.30
C ALA A 150 -16.64 -1.15 26.78
N GLU A 151 -15.65 -0.44 26.20
CA GLU A 151 -15.47 -0.37 24.75
C GLU A 151 -15.27 -1.75 24.12
N GLY A 152 -14.43 -2.60 24.72
CA GLY A 152 -14.17 -3.96 24.24
C GLY A 152 -15.39 -4.86 24.35
N PHE A 153 -16.05 -4.87 25.51
CA PHE A 153 -17.21 -5.72 25.75
C PHE A 153 -18.47 -5.29 25.00
N THR A 154 -18.67 -3.98 24.79
CA THR A 154 -19.80 -3.49 24.00
C THR A 154 -19.75 -3.90 22.52
N LEU A 155 -18.57 -4.30 22.04
CA LEU A 155 -18.36 -4.86 20.70
C LEU A 155 -18.33 -6.39 20.68
N ALA A 156 -18.29 -7.05 21.85
CA ALA A 156 -18.21 -8.49 21.94
C ALA A 156 -19.47 -9.15 21.36
N PRO A 157 -19.33 -10.19 20.52
CA PRO A 157 -20.48 -10.87 19.94
C PRO A 157 -21.43 -11.42 21.01
N GLU A 158 -20.92 -11.89 22.15
CA GLU A 158 -21.71 -12.42 23.26
C GLU A 158 -22.62 -11.36 23.89
N PHE A 159 -22.12 -10.15 24.12
CA PHE A 159 -22.94 -9.05 24.63
C PHE A 159 -24.03 -8.65 23.65
N GLN A 160 -23.66 -8.61 22.37
CA GLN A 160 -24.59 -8.25 21.30
C GLN A 160 -25.61 -9.35 20.99
N GLN A 161 -25.38 -10.59 21.47
CA GLN A 161 -26.35 -11.68 21.45
C GLN A 161 -27.21 -11.71 22.73
N ARG A 162 -26.71 -11.23 23.86
CA ARG A 162 -27.39 -11.23 25.16
C ARG A 162 -28.43 -10.11 25.30
N LEU A 163 -28.16 -8.93 24.72
CA LEU A 163 -29.15 -7.86 24.66
C LEU A 163 -30.00 -7.99 23.38
N PRO A 164 -31.33 -7.73 23.42
CA PRO A 164 -32.11 -7.52 22.21
C PRO A 164 -31.40 -6.48 21.35
N ARG A 165 -31.01 -6.88 20.14
CA ARG A 165 -29.98 -6.18 19.37
C ARG A 165 -30.45 -4.83 18.85
N GLU A 166 -31.77 -4.63 18.78
CA GLU A 166 -32.40 -3.34 18.53
C GLU A 166 -32.14 -2.32 19.65
N LEU A 167 -31.56 -2.70 20.80
CA LEU A 167 -31.34 -1.79 21.93
C LEU A 167 -30.04 -1.02 21.85
N LEU A 168 -28.96 -1.63 21.35
CA LEU A 168 -27.65 -0.97 21.23
C LEU A 168 -27.41 -0.30 19.88
N THR A 169 -28.35 -0.47 18.94
CA THR A 169 -28.22 0.04 17.57
C THR A 169 -29.41 0.91 17.20
N GLY A 170 -29.13 2.08 16.63
CA GLY A 170 -30.09 3.13 16.33
C GLY A 170 -29.93 3.71 14.91
N CYS A 171 -29.31 2.95 14.00
CA CYS A 171 -29.15 3.36 12.61
C CYS A 171 -30.52 3.48 11.93
N SER A 172 -30.99 4.72 11.84
CA SER A 172 -32.29 5.08 11.27
C SER A 172 -32.08 5.95 10.04
N SER A 173 -33.05 5.93 9.12
CA SER A 173 -33.09 6.84 7.97
C SER A 173 -33.04 8.30 8.44
N GLN A 174 -33.83 8.65 9.46
CA GLN A 174 -33.83 9.98 10.08
C GLN A 174 -32.44 10.37 10.62
N GLY A 175 -31.72 9.44 11.26
CA GLY A 175 -30.37 9.69 11.75
C GLY A 175 -29.39 9.92 10.60
N LEU A 176 -29.43 9.08 9.57
CA LEU A 176 -28.61 9.28 8.37
C LEU A 176 -28.91 10.62 7.69
N GLU A 177 -30.16 11.06 7.66
CA GLU A 177 -30.55 12.38 7.14
C GLU A 177 -30.08 13.54 8.01
N HIS A 178 -30.10 13.38 9.34
CA HIS A 178 -29.61 14.39 10.29
C HIS A 178 -28.11 14.72 10.08
N PHE A 179 -27.29 13.71 9.81
CA PHE A 179 -25.85 13.89 9.60
C PHE A 179 -25.47 14.20 8.15
N ARG A 180 -26.27 13.76 7.18
CA ARG A 180 -25.99 13.97 5.77
C ARG A 180 -26.05 15.45 5.42
N ASN A 181 -24.95 15.97 4.87
CA ASN A 181 -24.76 17.36 4.45
C ASN A 181 -24.93 18.42 5.55
N SER A 182 -24.93 18.03 6.84
CA SER A 182 -25.18 18.97 7.94
C SER A 182 -23.92 19.61 8.51
N GLY A 183 -22.74 19.02 8.26
CA GLY A 183 -21.49 19.46 8.87
C GLY A 183 -21.26 18.95 10.29
N ILE A 184 -22.27 18.29 10.89
CA ILE A 184 -22.20 17.70 12.24
C ILE A 184 -21.33 16.43 12.19
N ASP A 185 -20.52 16.19 13.23
CA ASP A 185 -19.70 14.98 13.34
C ASP A 185 -20.57 13.73 13.44
N ALA A 186 -20.51 12.91 12.39
CA ALA A 186 -21.24 11.66 12.25
C ALA A 186 -20.45 10.43 12.73
N ALA A 187 -19.17 10.58 13.11
CA ALA A 187 -18.27 9.47 13.35
C ALA A 187 -18.79 8.51 14.44
N ALA A 188 -19.21 9.05 15.58
CA ALA A 188 -19.76 8.24 16.67
C ALA A 188 -21.07 7.55 16.28
N PHE A 189 -21.98 8.25 15.61
CA PHE A 189 -23.24 7.67 15.13
C PHE A 189 -23.00 6.53 14.13
N LEU A 190 -22.16 6.76 13.11
CA LEU A 190 -21.87 5.72 12.11
C LEU A 190 -21.18 4.50 12.73
N ARG A 191 -20.21 4.74 13.63
CA ARG A 191 -19.46 3.68 14.31
C ARG A 191 -20.32 2.87 15.27
N ASP A 192 -21.04 3.56 16.15
CA ASP A 192 -21.68 2.92 17.30
C ASP A 192 -23.11 2.46 16.98
N GLU A 193 -23.83 3.18 16.12
CA GLU A 193 -25.22 2.88 15.78
C GLU A 193 -25.37 2.10 14.48
N CYS A 194 -24.59 2.45 13.45
CA CYS A 194 -24.76 1.91 12.09
C CYS A 194 -23.94 0.66 11.78
N ILE A 195 -22.66 0.62 12.14
CA ILE A 195 -21.83 -0.57 11.88
C ILE A 195 -22.37 -1.79 12.67
N GLY A 196 -22.76 -1.60 13.94
CA GLY A 196 -23.37 -2.65 14.75
C GLY A 196 -24.69 -3.18 14.16
N TRP A 197 -25.52 -2.28 13.63
CA TRP A 197 -26.79 -2.62 12.96
C TRP A 197 -26.59 -3.40 11.65
N ALA A 198 -25.58 -3.00 10.87
CA ALA A 198 -25.29 -3.52 9.54
C ALA A 198 -24.66 -4.92 9.55
N ARG A 199 -23.99 -5.32 10.64
CA ARG A 199 -23.28 -6.60 10.71
C ARG A 199 -24.14 -7.82 10.36
N ASP A 200 -25.38 -7.91 10.84
CA ASP A 200 -26.27 -9.06 10.50
C ASP A 200 -26.75 -9.04 9.06
N ARG A 201 -27.00 -7.82 8.58
CA ARG A 201 -27.46 -7.59 7.22
C ARG A 201 -26.30 -7.76 6.23
N ARG A 202 -25.07 -7.88 6.74
CA ARG A 202 -23.80 -7.87 6.00
C ARG A 202 -23.68 -6.65 5.07
N GLU A 203 -24.45 -5.60 5.33
CA GLU A 203 -24.54 -4.43 4.47
C GLU A 203 -24.95 -3.18 5.27
N LEU A 204 -24.21 -2.09 5.06
CA LEU A 204 -24.54 -0.72 5.43
C LEU A 204 -24.63 0.12 4.15
N ALA A 205 -25.85 0.45 3.73
CA ALA A 205 -26.08 1.32 2.58
C ALA A 205 -26.26 2.77 3.05
N LEU A 206 -25.30 3.64 2.72
CA LEU A 206 -25.32 5.06 3.04
C LEU A 206 -25.94 5.84 1.87
N PRO A 207 -26.96 6.68 2.10
CA PRO A 207 -27.41 7.63 1.10
C PRO A 207 -26.27 8.50 0.59
N SER A 208 -26.28 8.86 -0.70
CA SER A 208 -25.28 9.78 -1.24
C SER A 208 -25.35 11.13 -0.54
N GLY A 209 -24.20 11.72 -0.24
CA GLY A 209 -24.07 12.96 0.50
C GLY A 209 -22.88 12.94 1.44
N ARG A 210 -22.55 14.10 2.00
CA ARG A 210 -21.39 14.27 2.88
C ARG A 210 -21.74 13.89 4.32
N TYR A 211 -20.89 13.10 4.94
CA TYR A 211 -20.91 12.78 6.37
C TYR A 211 -19.59 13.29 6.97
N THR A 212 -19.66 14.36 7.74
CA THR A 212 -18.47 14.95 8.37
C THR A 212 -18.00 14.06 9.52
N LEU A 213 -16.70 13.82 9.61
CA LEU A 213 -16.06 13.00 10.63
C LEU A 213 -14.99 13.82 11.36
N ALA A 214 -15.22 14.10 12.65
CA ALA A 214 -14.24 14.76 13.51
C ALA A 214 -13.43 13.77 14.36
N SER A 215 -13.78 12.49 14.31
CA SER A 215 -13.03 11.37 14.89
C SER A 215 -13.03 10.16 13.95
N THR A 216 -12.18 9.17 14.25
CA THR A 216 -12.02 7.97 13.41
C THR A 216 -13.29 7.13 13.35
N LEU A 217 -13.67 6.75 12.14
CA LEU A 217 -14.65 5.71 11.87
C LEU A 217 -13.95 4.35 11.76
N ALA A 218 -13.86 3.63 12.88
CA ALA A 218 -13.24 2.30 12.91
C ALA A 218 -14.29 1.19 12.75
N VAL A 219 -14.06 0.31 11.78
CA VAL A 219 -14.77 -0.98 11.62
C VAL A 219 -13.99 -2.03 12.41
N GLN A 220 -14.44 -2.27 13.64
CA GLN A 220 -13.78 -3.19 14.58
C GLN A 220 -14.38 -4.61 14.50
N PRO A 221 -13.59 -5.66 14.79
CA PRO A 221 -14.10 -7.03 14.84
C PRO A 221 -15.18 -7.17 15.93
N PRO A 222 -16.15 -8.08 15.77
CA PRO A 222 -16.31 -9.06 14.68
C PRO A 222 -17.20 -8.58 13.52
N SER A 223 -16.91 -7.44 12.88
CA SER A 223 -17.73 -6.89 11.79
C SER A 223 -17.36 -7.45 10.42
N SER A 224 -18.17 -8.34 9.84
CA SER A 224 -18.13 -8.67 8.41
C SER A 224 -19.31 -8.03 7.71
N LEU A 225 -19.05 -7.04 6.84
CA LEU A 225 -20.11 -6.30 6.15
C LEU A 225 -19.58 -5.54 4.93
N THR A 226 -20.51 -5.17 4.05
CA THR A 226 -20.28 -4.24 2.95
C THR A 226 -20.78 -2.83 3.32
N ILE A 227 -19.92 -1.82 3.35
CA ILE A 227 -20.34 -0.41 3.40
C ILE A 227 -20.38 0.12 1.97
N LYS A 228 -21.54 0.61 1.54
CA LYS A 228 -21.74 1.06 0.16
C LYS A 228 -22.54 2.35 0.09
N THR A 229 -22.45 3.02 -1.05
CA THR A 229 -23.46 4.05 -1.39
C THR A 229 -24.75 3.37 -1.85
N LEU A 230 -25.87 3.80 -1.27
CA LEU A 230 -27.21 3.34 -1.63
C LEU A 230 -27.47 3.57 -3.13
N ASN A 231 -27.98 2.53 -3.82
CA ASN A 231 -28.31 2.54 -5.25
C ASN A 231 -27.14 2.88 -6.19
N LYS A 232 -25.90 2.73 -5.75
CA LYS A 232 -24.72 2.95 -6.59
C LYS A 232 -24.11 1.62 -7.06
N THR A 233 -23.94 1.48 -8.37
CA THR A 233 -23.30 0.32 -9.01
C THR A 233 -21.98 0.70 -9.71
N ASP A 234 -21.85 1.97 -10.08
CA ASP A 234 -20.68 2.48 -10.78
C ASP A 234 -19.64 3.07 -9.84
N ARG A 235 -18.43 3.25 -10.37
CA ARG A 235 -17.33 3.92 -9.68
C ARG A 235 -17.71 5.37 -9.32
N CYS A 236 -17.33 5.82 -8.13
CA CYS A 236 -17.38 7.22 -7.74
C CYS A 236 -16.67 8.11 -8.75
N SER A 237 -17.23 9.27 -9.04
CA SER A 237 -16.54 10.28 -9.83
C SER A 237 -15.29 10.76 -9.07
N ALA A 238 -14.33 11.36 -9.79
CA ALA A 238 -13.15 11.97 -9.16
C ALA A 238 -13.53 13.04 -8.10
N SER A 239 -14.66 13.74 -8.30
CA SER A 239 -15.19 14.70 -7.34
C SER A 239 -15.92 14.04 -6.16
N GLY A 240 -16.14 12.72 -6.16
CA GLY A 240 -16.94 12.01 -5.16
C GLY A 240 -18.45 12.22 -5.33
N TRP A 241 -18.89 12.96 -6.35
CA TRP A 241 -20.30 13.26 -6.61
C TRP A 241 -21.11 11.98 -6.82
N GLY A 242 -22.30 11.94 -6.21
CA GLY A 242 -23.18 10.78 -6.22
C GLY A 242 -22.68 9.59 -5.38
N CYS A 243 -21.78 9.83 -4.42
CA CYS A 243 -21.35 8.85 -3.42
C CYS A 243 -21.67 9.35 -2.00
N ALA A 244 -21.77 8.44 -1.05
CA ALA A 244 -21.59 8.76 0.35
C ALA A 244 -20.13 9.18 0.56
N GLU A 245 -19.94 10.43 0.99
CA GLU A 245 -18.63 11.04 1.19
C GLU A 245 -18.33 11.13 2.68
N LEU A 246 -17.42 10.28 3.15
CA LEU A 246 -16.83 10.34 4.49
C LEU A 246 -15.78 11.46 4.49
N PHE A 247 -16.12 12.60 5.09
CA PHE A 247 -15.39 13.85 4.94
C PHE A 247 -14.70 14.25 6.24
N ALA A 248 -13.39 14.42 6.23
CA ALA A 248 -12.64 14.84 7.40
C ALA A 248 -13.01 16.27 7.83
N ALA A 249 -13.42 16.45 9.08
CA ALA A 249 -13.61 17.76 9.69
C ALA A 249 -12.27 18.52 9.76
N ASP A 250 -12.34 19.86 9.83
CA ASP A 250 -11.16 20.73 9.97
C ASP A 250 -10.36 20.41 11.24
N SER A 251 -11.03 19.92 12.28
CA SER A 251 -10.44 19.50 13.56
C SER A 251 -9.82 18.10 13.56
N PHE A 252 -9.99 17.31 12.50
CA PHE A 252 -9.47 15.94 12.47
C PHE A 252 -7.96 15.95 12.16
N TYR A 253 -7.11 15.84 13.17
CA TYR A 253 -5.66 15.74 12.99
C TYR A 253 -4.95 15.08 14.19
N LYS A 254 -3.78 14.52 13.94
CA LYS A 254 -2.87 14.02 14.98
C LYS A 254 -1.54 14.76 14.87
N LEU A 255 -1.00 15.18 16.01
CA LEU A 255 0.33 15.80 16.08
C LEU A 255 1.38 14.69 16.07
N TYR A 256 2.38 14.83 15.20
CA TYR A 256 3.52 13.92 15.10
C TYR A 256 4.56 14.19 16.21
N PRO A 257 5.28 13.19 16.75
CA PRO A 257 5.21 11.76 16.42
C PRO A 257 3.95 11.11 16.98
N ALA A 258 3.01 10.79 16.10
CA ALA A 258 1.92 9.91 16.40
C ALA A 258 2.37 8.54 15.89
N PRO A 259 2.62 7.56 16.77
CA PRO A 259 2.81 6.20 16.31
C PRO A 259 1.57 5.79 15.49
N LYS A 260 1.71 4.82 14.58
CA LYS A 260 0.60 4.21 13.81
C LYS A 260 -0.36 3.47 14.75
N THR A 261 -1.02 4.20 15.64
CA THR A 261 -1.90 3.71 16.69
C THR A 261 -3.35 3.85 16.27
N PRO A 262 -4.26 3.08 16.91
CA PRO A 262 -5.69 3.22 16.68
C PRO A 262 -6.16 4.68 16.80
N GLY A 263 -6.95 5.12 15.83
CA GLY A 263 -7.45 6.49 15.73
C GLY A 263 -6.57 7.43 14.90
N SER A 264 -5.60 6.91 14.14
CA SER A 264 -4.70 7.70 13.29
C SER A 264 -5.24 7.93 11.87
N TRP A 265 -6.18 7.10 11.42
CA TRP A 265 -6.83 7.24 10.11
C TRP A 265 -8.26 7.76 10.26
N LEU A 266 -8.76 8.45 9.23
CA LEU A 266 -10.16 8.86 9.18
C LEU A 266 -11.10 7.64 9.21
N VAL A 267 -10.73 6.60 8.47
CA VAL A 267 -11.43 5.33 8.37
C VAL A 267 -10.44 4.19 8.60
N GLU A 268 -10.74 3.31 9.55
CA GLU A 268 -9.92 2.14 9.86
C GLU A 268 -10.72 0.85 9.68
N ILE A 269 -10.22 -0.07 8.87
CA ILE A 269 -10.79 -1.41 8.72
C ILE A 269 -9.92 -2.38 9.48
N ASN A 270 -10.37 -2.73 10.69
CA ASN A 270 -9.66 -3.63 11.62
C ASN A 270 -10.35 -5.00 11.73
N SER A 271 -11.44 -5.22 10.98
CA SER A 271 -12.21 -6.47 10.95
C SER A 271 -12.10 -7.15 9.58
N PRO A 272 -11.96 -8.49 9.52
CA PRO A 272 -11.84 -9.19 8.25
C PRO A 272 -13.17 -9.24 7.49
N ASN A 273 -13.10 -9.52 6.19
CA ASN A 273 -14.27 -9.68 5.31
C ASN A 273 -15.14 -8.41 5.24
N VAL A 274 -14.49 -7.25 5.12
CA VAL A 274 -15.13 -5.95 4.96
C VAL A 274 -14.99 -5.47 3.52
N VAL A 275 -16.07 -4.94 2.96
CA VAL A 275 -16.08 -4.36 1.62
C VAL A 275 -16.47 -2.88 1.69
N LEU A 276 -15.65 -1.99 1.13
CA LEU A 276 -16.07 -0.62 0.80
C LEU A 276 -16.40 -0.54 -0.69
N ASP A 277 -17.63 -0.16 -1.03
CA ASP A 277 -18.12 -0.13 -2.40
C ASP A 277 -18.76 1.20 -2.77
N GLY A 278 -18.09 1.97 -3.61
CA GLY A 278 -18.63 3.24 -4.07
C GLY A 278 -18.67 4.28 -2.96
N ILE A 279 -17.68 4.31 -2.08
CA ILE A 279 -17.54 5.32 -1.01
C ILE A 279 -16.51 6.37 -1.42
N SER A 280 -16.77 7.64 -1.13
CA SER A 280 -15.78 8.71 -1.25
C SER A 280 -15.18 8.97 0.14
N ILE A 281 -13.86 8.89 0.29
CA ILE A 281 -13.13 9.24 1.51
C ILE A 281 -12.37 10.52 1.19
N HIS A 282 -12.76 11.61 1.84
CA HIS A 282 -12.30 12.95 1.52
C HIS A 282 -11.53 13.56 2.68
N GLY A 283 -10.24 13.80 2.46
CA GLY A 283 -9.35 14.30 3.48
C GLY A 283 -9.40 15.79 3.72
N ASN A 284 -10.13 16.60 2.94
CA ASN A 284 -10.36 18.03 3.20
C ASN A 284 -9.05 18.81 3.38
N HIS A 285 -8.07 18.55 2.50
CA HIS A 285 -6.71 19.00 2.77
C HIS A 285 -6.58 20.52 2.90
N VAL A 286 -7.38 21.31 2.17
CA VAL A 286 -7.20 22.76 2.13
C VAL A 286 -7.53 23.38 3.49
N ASN A 287 -8.69 23.03 4.04
CA ASN A 287 -9.13 23.59 5.31
C ASN A 287 -8.35 22.98 6.47
N ARG A 288 -8.05 21.68 6.42
CA ARG A 288 -7.25 21.01 7.44
C ARG A 288 -5.81 21.51 7.47
N ALA A 289 -5.17 21.75 6.32
CA ALA A 289 -3.86 22.39 6.25
C ALA A 289 -3.87 23.80 6.86
N ARG A 290 -4.92 24.59 6.61
CA ARG A 290 -5.10 25.92 7.24
C ARG A 290 -5.30 25.81 8.75
N ALA A 291 -6.08 24.84 9.21
CA ALA A 291 -6.37 24.65 10.63
C ALA A 291 -5.13 24.26 11.44
N VAL A 292 -4.19 23.53 10.84
CA VAL A 292 -2.93 23.17 11.49
C VAL A 292 -1.83 24.23 11.39
N GLY A 293 -1.91 25.13 10.41
CA GLY A 293 -0.92 26.19 10.20
C GLY A 293 0.48 25.65 9.89
N ASP A 294 1.50 26.33 10.38
CA ASP A 294 2.92 26.00 10.12
C ASP A 294 3.51 24.95 11.08
N ARG A 295 2.67 24.23 11.83
CA ARG A 295 3.14 23.22 12.80
C ARG A 295 3.90 22.13 12.05
N PRO A 296 5.19 21.84 12.33
CA PRO A 296 6.02 21.00 11.45
C PRO A 296 5.72 19.48 11.49
N HIS A 297 4.70 19.03 12.22
CA HIS A 297 4.54 17.63 12.59
C HIS A 297 3.05 17.26 12.72
N VAL A 298 2.37 16.97 11.61
CA VAL A 298 0.97 16.52 11.62
C VAL A 298 0.77 15.34 10.68
N THR A 299 0.27 14.21 11.21
CA THR A 299 -0.12 13.05 10.39
C THR A 299 -1.62 13.02 10.16
N MET A 300 -2.02 12.68 8.93
CA MET A 300 -3.40 12.85 8.47
C MET A 300 -3.79 11.78 7.45
N TYR A 301 -3.67 10.52 7.85
CA TYR A 301 -4.05 9.38 7.02
C TYR A 301 -5.57 9.30 6.80
N LEU A 302 -6.01 8.80 5.63
CA LEU A 302 -7.44 8.66 5.35
C LEU A 302 -7.96 7.26 5.60
N LEU A 303 -7.42 6.25 4.91
CA LEU A 303 -7.92 4.89 4.98
C LEU A 303 -6.83 3.92 5.45
N ALA A 304 -7.20 2.98 6.32
CA ALA A 304 -6.39 1.81 6.64
C ALA A 304 -7.15 0.51 6.37
N ALA A 305 -6.48 -0.45 5.72
CA ALA A 305 -6.89 -1.85 5.66
C ALA A 305 -5.92 -2.69 6.49
N ASN A 306 -6.30 -2.95 7.74
CA ASN A 306 -5.49 -3.66 8.73
C ASN A 306 -5.96 -5.10 8.98
N ALA A 307 -6.98 -5.55 8.24
CA ALA A 307 -7.52 -6.90 8.36
C ALA A 307 -7.67 -7.58 6.99
N GLU A 308 -7.58 -8.91 7.01
CA GLU A 308 -7.62 -9.74 5.80
C GLU A 308 -8.99 -9.73 5.10
N ASN A 309 -9.00 -10.15 3.83
CA ASN A 309 -10.21 -10.24 3.01
C ASN A 309 -10.96 -8.91 2.91
N THR A 310 -10.22 -7.80 2.98
CA THR A 310 -10.78 -6.46 2.78
C THR A 310 -10.84 -6.15 1.29
N THR A 311 -11.98 -5.67 0.79
CA THR A 311 -12.12 -5.20 -0.59
C THR A 311 -12.50 -3.73 -0.63
N ILE A 312 -11.70 -2.91 -1.31
CA ILE A 312 -12.01 -1.52 -1.62
C ILE A 312 -12.28 -1.43 -3.11
N ARG A 313 -13.50 -1.09 -3.50
CA ARG A 313 -13.87 -0.98 -4.91
C ARG A 313 -14.75 0.21 -5.20
N ASN A 314 -14.68 0.67 -6.45
CA ASN A 314 -15.55 1.71 -6.98
C ASN A 314 -15.46 3.04 -6.23
N SER A 315 -14.46 3.20 -5.36
CA SER A 315 -14.39 4.24 -4.36
C SER A 315 -13.45 5.36 -4.80
N THR A 316 -13.44 6.47 -4.07
CA THR A 316 -12.49 7.55 -4.27
C THR A 316 -11.82 7.88 -2.96
N ILE A 317 -10.49 7.90 -2.92
CA ILE A 317 -9.68 8.27 -1.75
C ILE A 317 -8.88 9.50 -2.16
N LYS A 318 -9.20 10.65 -1.56
CA LYS A 318 -8.68 11.92 -2.05
C LYS A 318 -8.42 12.94 -0.97
N GLU A 319 -7.58 13.92 -1.29
CA GLU A 319 -7.33 15.10 -0.48
C GLU A 319 -6.76 14.80 0.91
N ALA A 320 -5.92 13.77 1.07
CA ALA A 320 -5.13 13.66 2.29
C ALA A 320 -4.21 14.88 2.43
N VAL A 321 -3.88 15.28 3.66
CA VAL A 321 -2.94 16.41 3.87
C VAL A 321 -1.50 15.92 3.88
N HIS A 322 -1.20 14.84 4.61
CA HIS A 322 0.16 14.34 4.81
C HIS A 322 0.15 12.84 5.15
N ALA A 323 1.27 12.17 4.87
CA ALA A 323 1.54 10.75 5.08
C ALA A 323 1.00 9.82 3.98
N SER A 324 -0.24 9.33 4.07
CA SER A 324 -0.79 8.45 3.02
C SER A 324 -2.30 8.61 2.85
N GLY A 325 -2.78 8.57 1.60
CA GLY A 325 -4.19 8.44 1.28
C GLY A 325 -4.75 7.11 1.80
N PHE A 326 -4.06 6.00 1.54
CA PHE A 326 -4.51 4.68 1.95
C PHE A 326 -3.34 3.78 2.34
N THR A 327 -3.36 3.25 3.57
CA THR A 327 -2.36 2.28 4.03
C THR A 327 -2.92 0.86 4.03
N ILE A 328 -2.12 -0.11 3.58
CA ILE A 328 -2.47 -1.54 3.59
C ILE A 328 -1.46 -2.28 4.46
N GLY A 329 -1.94 -2.80 5.59
CA GLY A 329 -1.14 -3.56 6.56
C GLY A 329 -1.48 -5.04 6.63
N ALA A 330 -2.46 -5.52 5.86
CA ALA A 330 -2.93 -6.91 5.89
C ALA A 330 -2.84 -7.60 4.52
N SER A 331 -2.72 -8.94 4.56
CA SER A 331 -2.75 -9.81 3.38
C SER A 331 -4.17 -10.04 2.87
N ASN A 332 -4.31 -10.61 1.67
CA ASN A 332 -5.61 -10.94 1.04
C ASN A 332 -6.51 -9.70 0.86
N VAL A 333 -5.93 -8.52 0.61
CA VAL A 333 -6.67 -7.29 0.33
C VAL A 333 -6.88 -7.12 -1.17
N ARG A 334 -8.04 -6.61 -1.59
CA ARG A 334 -8.35 -6.29 -2.98
C ARG A 334 -8.70 -4.81 -3.14
N VAL A 335 -8.03 -4.12 -4.06
CA VAL A 335 -8.24 -2.72 -4.39
C VAL A 335 -8.53 -2.62 -5.88
N GLU A 336 -9.77 -2.38 -6.26
CA GLU A 336 -10.17 -2.36 -7.67
C GLU A 336 -11.06 -1.21 -8.11
N ARG A 337 -10.82 -0.68 -9.31
CA ARG A 337 -11.66 0.39 -9.90
C ARG A 337 -11.85 1.60 -8.98
N ASN A 338 -10.83 1.99 -8.24
CA ASN A 338 -10.86 3.17 -7.38
C ASN A 338 -10.20 4.37 -8.06
N ASN A 339 -10.46 5.56 -7.52
CA ASN A 339 -9.66 6.75 -7.80
C ASN A 339 -8.87 7.13 -6.54
N ILE A 340 -7.56 7.34 -6.67
CA ILE A 340 -6.64 7.77 -5.60
C ILE A 340 -6.05 9.11 -6.03
N ILE A 341 -6.58 10.21 -5.49
CA ILE A 341 -6.42 11.53 -6.12
C ILE A 341 -5.91 12.58 -5.12
N ARG A 342 -4.87 13.34 -5.49
CA ARG A 342 -4.43 14.56 -4.79
C ARG A 342 -4.27 14.37 -3.28
N ASN A 343 -3.68 13.25 -2.89
CA ASN A 343 -3.26 13.03 -1.52
C ASN A 343 -1.89 13.69 -1.32
N GLY A 344 -1.82 14.55 -0.31
CA GLY A 344 -0.67 15.39 -0.03
C GLY A 344 -0.74 16.74 -0.73
N ARG A 345 0.16 17.63 -0.33
CA ARG A 345 0.46 18.91 -0.96
C ARG A 345 1.98 19.06 -1.05
N HIS A 346 2.47 19.20 -2.27
CA HIS A 346 3.89 19.32 -2.55
C HIS A 346 4.55 20.47 -1.76
N GLY A 347 5.77 20.22 -1.26
CA GLY A 347 6.45 21.07 -0.28
C GLY A 347 6.45 20.41 1.10
N MET A 348 5.85 21.07 2.09
CA MET A 348 5.89 20.63 3.49
C MET A 348 5.10 19.34 3.78
N TRP A 349 4.02 19.07 3.04
CA TRP A 349 3.00 18.11 3.45
C TRP A 349 2.79 17.03 2.39
N GLN A 350 3.81 16.21 2.14
CA GLN A 350 3.72 15.19 1.10
C GLN A 350 2.91 13.97 1.56
N ALA A 351 2.25 13.28 0.64
CA ALA A 351 1.59 12.02 0.97
C ALA A 351 1.62 11.03 -0.20
N ASP A 352 1.74 9.76 0.15
CA ASP A 352 1.55 8.67 -0.78
C ASP A 352 0.08 8.56 -1.21
N GLY A 353 -0.16 8.04 -2.41
CA GLY A 353 -1.49 7.57 -2.80
C GLY A 353 -1.88 6.33 -2.00
N ILE A 354 -1.12 5.24 -2.17
CA ILE A 354 -1.23 4.01 -1.38
C ILE A 354 0.14 3.59 -0.84
N THR A 355 0.20 3.31 0.46
CA THR A 355 1.38 2.75 1.15
C THR A 355 1.10 1.32 1.59
N VAL A 356 1.80 0.35 1.01
CA VAL A 356 1.66 -1.07 1.33
C VAL A 356 2.83 -1.52 2.19
N GLY A 357 2.54 -2.11 3.36
CA GLY A 357 3.55 -2.71 4.22
C GLY A 357 4.17 -3.97 3.64
N ASP A 358 4.43 -4.97 4.50
CA ASP A 358 4.90 -6.29 4.08
C ASP A 358 3.73 -7.29 4.10
N VAL A 359 3.19 -7.62 2.92
CA VAL A 359 1.93 -8.37 2.79
C VAL A 359 2.03 -9.51 1.77
N SER A 360 0.94 -10.27 1.63
CA SER A 360 0.82 -11.31 0.61
C SER A 360 -0.59 -11.34 -0.01
N ASN A 361 -0.68 -11.88 -1.23
CA ASN A 361 -1.94 -12.07 -1.98
C ASN A 361 -2.77 -10.78 -2.15
N LEU A 362 -2.12 -9.62 -2.20
CA LEU A 362 -2.77 -8.33 -2.46
C LEU A 362 -3.07 -8.20 -3.96
N THR A 363 -4.26 -7.71 -4.30
CA THR A 363 -4.64 -7.37 -5.67
C THR A 363 -4.93 -5.88 -5.80
N ILE A 364 -4.21 -5.15 -6.64
CA ILE A 364 -4.44 -3.76 -7.01
C ILE A 364 -4.66 -3.69 -8.53
N ILE A 365 -5.91 -3.55 -8.97
CA ILE A 365 -6.23 -3.57 -10.40
C ILE A 365 -7.20 -2.49 -10.87
N ASN A 366 -7.01 -2.01 -12.11
CA ASN A 366 -7.94 -1.09 -12.76
C ASN A 366 -8.19 0.22 -11.98
N ASN A 367 -7.26 0.64 -11.12
CA ASN A 367 -7.36 1.87 -10.35
C ASN A 367 -6.78 3.05 -11.13
N TYR A 368 -7.17 4.26 -10.73
CA TYR A 368 -6.69 5.52 -11.28
C TYR A 368 -5.99 6.30 -10.17
N PHE A 369 -4.71 6.57 -10.36
CA PHE A 369 -3.85 7.34 -9.48
C PHE A 369 -3.57 8.69 -10.14
N ILE A 370 -3.89 9.79 -9.46
CA ILE A 370 -3.80 11.14 -10.01
C ILE A 370 -3.20 12.08 -8.98
N ASP A 371 -2.08 12.72 -9.32
CA ASP A 371 -1.52 13.84 -8.56
C ASP A 371 -1.28 13.59 -7.06
N ASN A 372 -0.88 12.38 -6.65
CA ASN A 372 -0.42 12.16 -5.27
C ASN A 372 1.02 12.68 -5.13
N SER A 373 1.33 13.37 -4.03
CA SER A 373 2.47 14.29 -4.00
C SER A 373 3.79 13.71 -3.48
N ASP A 374 3.81 12.47 -2.98
CA ASP A 374 5.05 11.75 -2.60
C ASP A 374 5.29 10.56 -3.55
N VAL A 375 4.70 9.39 -3.28
CA VAL A 375 4.69 8.25 -4.20
C VAL A 375 3.25 7.85 -4.50
N GLN A 376 2.91 7.55 -5.75
CA GLN A 376 1.53 7.21 -6.07
C GLN A 376 1.16 5.82 -5.52
N LEU A 377 2.07 4.86 -5.64
CA LEU A 377 1.94 3.53 -5.05
C LEU A 377 3.29 2.99 -4.58
N ILE A 378 3.46 2.76 -3.28
CA ILE A 378 4.70 2.26 -2.67
C ILE A 378 4.48 0.95 -1.91
N PHE A 379 5.47 0.07 -1.94
CA PHE A 379 5.48 -1.21 -1.24
C PHE A 379 6.75 -1.38 -0.41
N GLY A 380 6.59 -1.96 0.79
CA GLY A 380 7.68 -2.51 1.60
C GLY A 380 7.97 -4.00 1.34
N GLY A 381 7.01 -4.73 0.79
CA GLY A 381 7.11 -6.15 0.45
C GLY A 381 5.75 -6.70 0.05
N CYS A 382 5.69 -7.59 -0.95
CA CYS A 382 4.41 -8.12 -1.39
C CYS A 382 4.62 -9.46 -2.09
N ARG A 383 4.26 -10.59 -1.47
CA ARG A 383 4.36 -11.92 -2.10
C ARG A 383 3.06 -12.32 -2.79
N ASN A 384 3.17 -12.94 -3.97
CA ASN A 384 2.03 -13.42 -4.76
C ASN A 384 0.98 -12.33 -5.06
N CYS A 385 1.42 -11.09 -5.21
CA CYS A 385 0.56 -9.95 -5.42
C CYS A 385 0.31 -9.66 -6.91
N ILE A 386 -0.78 -8.97 -7.19
CA ILE A 386 -1.23 -8.63 -8.55
C ILE A 386 -1.38 -7.12 -8.65
N ILE A 387 -0.52 -6.45 -9.41
CA ILE A 387 -0.57 -5.01 -9.65
C ILE A 387 -0.75 -4.80 -11.15
N GLU A 388 -2.00 -4.74 -11.61
CA GLU A 388 -2.29 -4.78 -13.05
C GLU A 388 -3.29 -3.76 -13.56
N ASN A 389 -3.04 -3.27 -14.78
CA ASN A 389 -3.97 -2.41 -15.52
C ASN A 389 -4.37 -1.12 -14.77
N ASN A 390 -3.52 -0.65 -13.85
CA ASN A 390 -3.72 0.63 -13.19
C ASN A 390 -3.22 1.77 -14.09
N ARG A 391 -3.81 2.95 -13.91
CA ARG A 391 -3.46 4.16 -14.65
C ARG A 391 -2.94 5.22 -13.68
N PHE A 392 -1.74 5.69 -13.92
CA PHE A 392 -1.04 6.70 -13.14
C PHE A 392 -0.87 7.95 -13.99
N ARG A 393 -1.26 9.10 -13.46
CA ARG A 393 -1.19 10.38 -14.17
C ARG A 393 -0.75 11.49 -13.23
N HIS A 394 0.17 12.31 -13.70
CA HIS A 394 0.33 13.67 -13.20
C HIS A 394 -0.34 14.67 -14.15
N SER A 395 -0.95 15.68 -13.58
CA SER A 395 -1.36 16.89 -14.29
C SER A 395 -0.14 17.76 -14.57
N GLU A 396 -0.34 18.85 -15.31
CA GLU A 396 0.70 19.87 -15.53
C GLU A 396 0.75 20.90 -14.37
N SER A 397 0.05 20.63 -13.26
CA SER A 397 -0.08 21.52 -12.12
C SER A 397 1.18 21.47 -11.26
N LEU A 398 1.88 22.61 -11.15
CA LEU A 398 3.03 22.75 -10.26
C LEU A 398 2.63 22.87 -8.78
N ILE A 399 1.33 23.06 -8.50
CA ILE A 399 0.78 23.18 -7.14
C ILE A 399 0.52 21.80 -6.54
N ASP A 400 0.00 20.88 -7.36
CA ASP A 400 -0.20 19.49 -6.97
C ASP A 400 1.16 18.74 -6.94
N GLY A 401 2.14 19.25 -7.70
CA GLY A 401 3.57 18.95 -7.56
C GLY A 401 4.02 17.67 -8.25
N ALA A 402 5.28 17.28 -8.00
CA ALA A 402 5.88 16.08 -8.55
C ALA A 402 5.85 14.90 -7.57
N ALA A 403 5.79 13.68 -8.09
CA ALA A 403 6.01 12.47 -7.30
C ALA A 403 7.46 11.99 -7.37
N SER A 404 7.94 11.42 -6.27
CA SER A 404 9.16 10.62 -6.21
C SER A 404 9.06 9.45 -7.19
N ALA A 405 7.99 8.66 -7.12
CA ALA A 405 7.74 7.60 -8.08
C ALA A 405 6.25 7.35 -8.33
N GLU A 406 5.92 6.78 -9.48
CA GLU A 406 4.54 6.35 -9.75
C GLU A 406 4.30 4.95 -9.16
N ILE A 407 5.27 4.05 -9.31
CA ILE A 407 5.30 2.76 -8.61
C ILE A 407 6.68 2.59 -7.98
N MET A 408 6.72 2.26 -6.69
CA MET A 408 7.96 2.02 -5.95
C MET A 408 7.90 0.67 -5.23
N LEU A 409 8.78 -0.26 -5.62
CA LEU A 409 8.92 -1.59 -5.03
C LEU A 409 10.18 -1.62 -4.18
N GLN A 410 10.08 -1.58 -2.87
CA GLN A 410 11.25 -1.33 -2.04
C GLN A 410 11.24 -2.09 -0.72
N ALA A 411 12.40 -2.17 -0.07
CA ALA A 411 12.56 -2.68 1.30
C ALA A 411 12.86 -1.50 2.22
N TRP A 412 12.06 -1.28 3.26
CA TRP A 412 12.32 -0.21 4.23
C TRP A 412 13.33 -0.70 5.28
N PRO A 413 14.49 -0.04 5.48
CA PRO A 413 15.38 -0.27 6.61
C PRO A 413 14.83 0.29 7.94
N GLY A 414 15.50 -0.03 9.05
CA GLY A 414 15.19 0.46 10.40
C GLY A 414 14.34 -0.47 11.28
N GLU A 415 13.89 0.05 12.44
CA GLU A 415 13.17 -0.73 13.48
C GLU A 415 11.85 -1.38 13.01
N ASN A 416 11.25 -0.84 11.94
CA ASN A 416 10.06 -1.40 11.29
C ASN A 416 10.38 -1.85 9.85
N SER A 417 11.50 -2.56 9.70
CA SER A 417 11.98 -2.97 8.39
C SER A 417 10.99 -3.89 7.66
N THR A 418 11.04 -3.84 6.33
CA THR A 418 10.22 -4.69 5.47
C THR A 418 11.07 -5.55 4.57
N SER A 419 10.51 -6.68 4.11
CA SER A 419 11.29 -7.73 3.46
C SER A 419 11.84 -7.39 2.08
N GLY A 420 11.23 -6.45 1.34
CA GLY A 420 11.53 -6.26 -0.09
C GLY A 420 11.20 -7.49 -0.95
N ASN A 421 10.45 -8.47 -0.41
CA ASN A 421 10.20 -9.72 -1.09
C ASN A 421 8.96 -9.62 -1.99
N PHE A 422 9.21 -9.67 -3.30
CA PHE A 422 8.21 -9.64 -4.35
C PHE A 422 8.03 -10.99 -5.05
N THR A 423 8.47 -12.09 -4.43
CA THR A 423 8.35 -13.44 -5.01
C THR A 423 6.89 -13.76 -5.37
N GLY A 424 6.68 -14.20 -6.61
CA GLY A 424 5.34 -14.51 -7.17
C GLY A 424 4.51 -13.28 -7.54
N THR A 425 4.99 -12.07 -7.28
CA THR A 425 4.28 -10.83 -7.60
C THR A 425 4.44 -10.44 -9.06
N ARG A 426 3.38 -9.90 -9.64
CA ARG A 426 3.35 -9.37 -11.01
C ARG A 426 2.90 -7.92 -11.05
N VAL A 427 3.70 -7.09 -11.69
CA VAL A 427 3.43 -5.68 -12.00
C VAL A 427 3.29 -5.59 -13.51
N ARG A 428 2.04 -5.62 -14.02
CA ARG A 428 1.79 -5.80 -15.46
C ARG A 428 0.75 -4.87 -16.07
N GLY A 429 1.02 -4.36 -17.27
CA GLY A 429 0.01 -3.63 -18.05
C GLY A 429 -0.40 -2.29 -17.44
N ASN A 430 0.39 -1.74 -16.52
CA ASN A 430 0.13 -0.43 -15.93
C ASN A 430 0.52 0.67 -16.93
N SER A 431 -0.25 1.76 -16.95
CA SER A 431 0.01 2.93 -17.80
C SER A 431 0.38 4.11 -16.92
N ILE A 432 1.55 4.69 -17.16
CA ILE A 432 2.14 5.79 -16.39
C ILE A 432 2.40 6.97 -17.33
N ASP A 433 1.89 8.14 -16.97
CA ASP A 433 2.11 9.41 -17.67
C ASP A 433 2.42 10.52 -16.66
N CYS A 434 3.70 10.86 -16.56
CA CYS A 434 4.20 11.86 -15.61
C CYS A 434 4.05 13.31 -16.11
N SER A 435 3.17 13.53 -17.09
CA SER A 435 2.91 14.82 -17.75
C SER A 435 4.09 15.36 -18.56
N ARG A 436 3.85 16.27 -19.50
CA ARG A 436 4.91 16.84 -20.35
C ARG A 436 5.94 17.64 -19.57
N LYS A 437 5.56 18.13 -18.38
CA LYS A 437 6.47 18.75 -17.41
C LYS A 437 7.36 17.78 -16.65
N ARG A 438 7.17 16.47 -16.83
CA ARG A 438 7.94 15.41 -16.16
C ARG A 438 7.88 15.53 -14.64
N LEU A 439 6.67 15.65 -14.10
CA LEU A 439 6.41 15.78 -12.66
C LEU A 439 6.45 14.43 -11.94
N CYS A 440 7.27 13.48 -12.41
CA CYS A 440 7.66 12.33 -11.60
C CYS A 440 9.15 12.07 -11.79
N ASN A 441 9.88 11.77 -10.71
CA ASN A 441 11.29 11.39 -10.83
C ASN A 441 11.40 10.01 -11.48
N PHE A 442 10.64 9.03 -10.99
CA PHE A 442 10.65 7.66 -11.49
C PHE A 442 9.26 7.21 -11.96
N GLY A 443 9.18 6.60 -13.14
CA GLY A 443 7.96 5.87 -13.52
C GLY A 443 7.80 4.62 -12.65
N ILE A 444 8.79 3.71 -12.71
CA ILE A 444 8.87 2.57 -11.80
C ILE A 444 10.24 2.57 -11.14
N LEU A 445 10.28 2.53 -9.81
CA LEU A 445 11.50 2.39 -9.04
C LEU A 445 11.47 1.06 -8.29
N VAL A 446 12.59 0.34 -8.36
CA VAL A 446 12.84 -0.86 -7.55
C VAL A 446 14.05 -0.61 -6.66
N GLY A 447 13.85 -0.75 -5.35
CA GLY A 447 14.81 -0.56 -4.25
C GLY A 447 15.11 0.90 -3.87
N THR A 448 16.10 1.13 -3.00
CA THR A 448 16.04 2.18 -1.97
C THR A 448 17.22 3.13 -1.77
N GLN A 449 18.39 2.95 -2.38
CA GLN A 449 19.57 3.78 -2.08
C GLN A 449 19.46 5.25 -2.60
N VAL A 450 18.37 5.58 -3.31
CA VAL A 450 18.14 6.90 -3.91
C VAL A 450 17.71 7.98 -2.90
N VAL A 451 17.37 7.65 -1.65
CA VAL A 451 16.89 8.64 -0.66
C VAL A 451 17.95 8.90 0.40
N SER A 452 18.62 10.05 0.31
CA SER A 452 19.64 10.51 1.27
C SER A 452 19.11 10.45 2.72
N GLY A 453 19.88 9.82 3.63
CA GLY A 453 19.58 9.73 5.06
C GLY A 453 19.20 8.33 5.56
N TRP A 454 19.06 7.35 4.65
CA TRP A 454 18.72 5.95 5.01
C TRP A 454 19.98 5.06 5.12
N GLU A 455 21.14 5.58 4.73
CA GLU A 455 22.46 4.94 4.88
C GLU A 455 22.76 4.63 6.36
N ASP A 456 22.36 5.55 7.27
CA ASP A 456 22.54 5.41 8.73
C ASP A 456 21.57 4.42 9.40
N LEU A 457 20.57 3.91 8.67
CA LEU A 457 19.51 3.02 9.18
C LEU A 457 19.71 1.54 8.82
N GLY A 458 20.88 1.17 8.30
CA GLY A 458 21.21 -0.22 7.92
C GLY A 458 21.02 -0.51 6.43
N GLY A 459 21.43 0.44 5.58
CA GLY A 459 21.08 0.60 4.15
C GLY A 459 21.55 -0.45 3.13
N ASP A 460 21.30 -1.74 3.37
CA ASP A 460 21.61 -2.84 2.43
C ASP A 460 20.44 -3.83 2.26
N THR A 461 19.18 -3.38 2.39
CA THR A 461 18.01 -4.28 2.27
C THR A 461 17.55 -4.36 0.80
N PRO A 462 17.72 -5.51 0.11
CA PRO A 462 17.44 -5.60 -1.31
C PRO A 462 15.94 -5.79 -1.60
N ALA A 463 15.52 -5.31 -2.78
CA ALA A 463 14.22 -5.69 -3.34
C ALA A 463 14.40 -6.87 -4.30
N PHE A 464 13.67 -7.97 -4.13
CA PHE A 464 13.91 -9.20 -4.91
C PHE A 464 12.64 -9.96 -5.27
N GLY A 465 12.73 -10.80 -6.29
CA GLY A 465 11.60 -11.62 -6.76
C GLY A 465 10.58 -10.84 -7.59
N GLY A 466 9.70 -11.57 -8.26
CA GLY A 466 8.58 -10.99 -9.01
C GLY A 466 8.91 -10.57 -10.44
N VAL A 467 7.87 -10.11 -11.13
CA VAL A 467 7.88 -9.84 -12.57
C VAL A 467 7.28 -8.47 -12.86
N ILE A 468 8.05 -7.60 -13.50
CA ILE A 468 7.63 -6.28 -13.97
C ILE A 468 7.61 -6.32 -15.50
N SER A 469 6.41 -6.38 -16.10
CA SER A 469 6.31 -6.53 -17.55
C SER A 469 5.13 -5.82 -18.22
N GLY A 470 5.24 -5.54 -19.51
CA GLY A 470 4.12 -4.97 -20.28
C GLY A 470 3.64 -3.60 -19.79
N ASN A 471 4.39 -2.88 -18.95
CA ASN A 471 4.01 -1.56 -18.46
C ASN A 471 4.40 -0.48 -19.49
N ALA A 472 3.61 0.57 -19.59
CA ALA A 472 3.90 1.73 -20.42
C ALA A 472 4.21 2.95 -19.54
N VAL A 473 5.43 3.46 -19.63
CA VAL A 473 5.88 4.66 -18.91
C VAL A 473 6.11 5.78 -19.90
N SER A 474 5.57 6.96 -19.61
CA SER A 474 5.77 8.14 -20.42
C SER A 474 6.06 9.38 -19.61
N ASN A 475 6.90 10.24 -20.18
CA ASN A 475 7.26 11.56 -19.65
C ASN A 475 7.87 11.56 -18.23
N ALA A 476 8.40 10.45 -17.74
CA ALA A 476 9.14 10.43 -16.48
C ALA A 476 10.52 11.09 -16.63
N ILE A 477 11.13 11.57 -15.55
CA ILE A 477 12.55 11.93 -15.59
C ILE A 477 13.39 10.67 -15.84
N VAL A 478 13.11 9.60 -15.08
CA VAL A 478 13.65 8.25 -15.26
C VAL A 478 12.48 7.28 -15.48
N GLY A 479 12.50 6.52 -16.57
CA GLY A 479 11.41 5.62 -16.92
C GLY A 479 11.24 4.47 -15.93
N ILE A 480 12.25 3.60 -15.86
CA ILE A 480 12.34 2.50 -14.90
C ILE A 480 13.73 2.56 -14.28
N ALA A 481 13.82 2.47 -12.96
CA ALA A 481 15.07 2.45 -12.20
C ALA A 481 15.14 1.19 -11.35
N LEU A 482 16.31 0.55 -11.34
CA LEU A 482 16.64 -0.58 -10.49
C LEU A 482 17.84 -0.18 -9.65
N ASP A 483 17.69 -0.26 -8.34
CA ASP A 483 18.67 0.17 -7.35
C ASP A 483 18.63 -0.83 -6.20
N HIS A 484 19.70 -1.56 -5.92
CA HIS A 484 19.70 -2.65 -4.93
C HIS A 484 18.60 -3.71 -5.15
N ALA A 485 18.16 -3.87 -6.40
CA ALA A 485 17.31 -4.98 -6.81
C ALA A 485 18.14 -6.25 -6.98
N THR A 486 17.75 -7.36 -6.35
CA THR A 486 18.47 -8.64 -6.45
C THR A 486 17.62 -9.75 -7.05
N GLY A 487 18.31 -10.79 -7.54
CA GLY A 487 17.68 -11.95 -8.17
C GLY A 487 16.83 -12.78 -7.19
N PRO A 488 15.76 -13.44 -7.66
CA PRO A 488 15.32 -13.57 -9.05
C PRO A 488 14.21 -12.56 -9.41
N MET A 489 14.55 -11.30 -9.71
CA MET A 489 13.61 -10.32 -10.26
C MET A 489 13.68 -10.25 -11.80
N GLN A 490 12.53 -10.10 -12.46
CA GLN A 490 12.42 -10.04 -13.92
C GLN A 490 11.77 -8.74 -14.39
N VAL A 491 12.38 -8.05 -15.36
CA VAL A 491 11.92 -6.74 -15.87
C VAL A 491 11.98 -6.71 -17.41
N PHE A 492 10.90 -7.11 -18.08
CA PHE A 492 10.87 -7.29 -19.54
C PHE A 492 9.61 -6.72 -20.19
N GLU A 493 9.63 -6.45 -21.49
CA GLU A 493 8.45 -6.00 -22.27
C GLU A 493 7.79 -4.69 -21.78
N ASN A 494 8.52 -3.88 -21.01
CA ASN A 494 8.06 -2.54 -20.66
C ASN A 494 8.38 -1.57 -21.81
N THR A 495 7.58 -0.51 -21.94
CA THR A 495 7.74 0.53 -22.97
C THR A 495 7.96 1.86 -22.27
N VAL A 496 9.10 2.51 -22.50
CA VAL A 496 9.40 3.86 -22.00
C VAL A 496 9.39 4.85 -23.17
N ARG A 497 8.64 5.96 -23.06
CA ARG A 497 8.50 6.97 -24.13
C ARG A 497 8.62 8.39 -23.58
N SER A 498 9.28 9.28 -24.32
CA SER A 498 9.36 10.71 -23.98
C SER A 498 9.92 11.01 -22.57
N SER A 499 10.53 10.02 -21.93
CA SER A 499 11.17 10.12 -20.62
C SER A 499 12.64 10.52 -20.74
N GLY A 500 13.16 11.20 -19.74
CA GLY A 500 14.56 11.61 -19.66
C GLY A 500 14.75 12.88 -18.82
N GLY A 501 15.92 13.05 -18.23
CA GLY A 501 16.24 14.23 -17.42
C GLY A 501 17.26 13.90 -16.34
N TRP A 502 17.48 14.83 -15.42
CA TRP A 502 18.29 14.63 -14.22
C TRP A 502 17.35 14.68 -13.02
N ALA A 503 17.28 13.59 -12.25
CA ALA A 503 16.57 13.58 -10.98
C ALA A 503 17.51 14.17 -9.92
N ASN A 504 17.26 15.42 -9.50
CA ASN A 504 18.14 16.16 -8.59
C ASN A 504 18.05 15.70 -7.12
N TYR A 505 17.23 14.71 -6.78
CA TYR A 505 17.15 14.13 -5.43
C TYR A 505 18.32 13.17 -5.10
N LEU A 506 19.18 12.92 -6.08
CA LEU A 506 20.36 12.07 -6.02
C LEU A 506 21.60 12.86 -5.57
N THR A 507 21.56 13.48 -4.40
CA THR A 507 22.77 14.08 -3.79
C THR A 507 22.94 13.56 -2.38
N ASN A 508 23.93 12.70 -2.18
CA ASN A 508 24.62 12.58 -0.89
C ASN A 508 25.09 13.99 -0.44
N PRO A 509 25.33 14.28 0.86
CA PRO A 509 25.95 15.54 1.32
C PRO A 509 27.19 16.02 0.51
N ASN A 510 27.83 15.14 -0.26
CA ASN A 510 28.92 15.45 -1.19
C ASN A 510 28.49 15.82 -2.63
N GLY A 511 27.19 15.98 -2.91
CA GLY A 511 26.65 16.36 -4.22
C GLY A 511 26.74 15.26 -5.29
N GLU A 512 26.85 13.99 -4.92
CA GLU A 512 27.02 12.84 -5.82
C GLU A 512 25.72 12.07 -6.12
N SER A 513 25.43 11.88 -7.41
CA SER A 513 24.37 11.03 -7.95
C SER A 513 24.88 9.60 -8.14
N SER A 514 24.60 8.74 -7.18
CA SER A 514 24.99 7.33 -7.16
C SER A 514 23.85 6.45 -7.69
N PHE A 515 24.09 5.72 -8.79
CA PHE A 515 23.29 4.56 -9.19
C PHE A 515 24.20 3.35 -9.00
N TRP A 516 23.89 2.46 -8.05
CA TRP A 516 24.63 1.23 -7.84
C TRP A 516 23.75 0.03 -8.18
N LEU A 517 24.14 -0.73 -9.21
CA LEU A 517 23.66 -2.10 -9.40
C LEU A 517 24.56 -2.97 -8.50
N TRP A 518 24.01 -3.82 -7.63
CA TRP A 518 24.80 -4.80 -6.87
C TRP A 518 24.27 -6.22 -7.15
N ASN A 519 25.20 -7.07 -7.61
CA ASN A 519 25.25 -8.53 -7.66
C ASN A 519 23.94 -9.34 -7.45
N GLU A 520 23.24 -9.69 -8.54
CA GLU A 520 22.62 -11.01 -8.85
C GLU A 520 21.83 -10.91 -10.20
N PRO A 521 21.56 -12.00 -10.96
CA PRO A 521 21.01 -11.92 -12.31
C PRO A 521 19.59 -11.34 -12.37
N ILE A 522 19.44 -10.14 -12.93
CA ILE A 522 18.16 -9.55 -13.32
C ILE A 522 17.91 -9.85 -14.81
N VAL A 523 16.74 -10.39 -15.15
CA VAL A 523 16.34 -10.59 -16.56
C VAL A 523 15.77 -9.30 -17.11
N VAL A 524 16.51 -8.61 -17.97
CA VAL A 524 16.13 -7.31 -18.55
C VAL A 524 15.98 -7.40 -20.06
N SER A 525 14.88 -6.89 -20.62
CA SER A 525 14.72 -6.77 -22.09
C SER A 525 15.12 -5.38 -22.63
N PRO A 526 15.62 -5.26 -23.88
CA PRO A 526 16.14 -4.00 -24.43
C PRO A 526 15.13 -2.84 -24.61
N ARG A 527 13.83 -3.09 -24.50
CA ARG A 527 12.79 -2.04 -24.59
C ARG A 527 12.51 -1.33 -23.27
N SER A 528 13.04 -1.86 -22.16
CA SER A 528 12.66 -1.45 -20.80
C SER A 528 13.34 -0.16 -20.30
N PHE A 529 14.24 0.46 -21.07
CA PHE A 529 14.98 1.64 -20.60
C PHE A 529 15.22 2.67 -21.71
N ALA A 530 14.98 3.94 -21.36
CA ALA A 530 15.56 5.10 -22.01
C ALA A 530 16.17 5.95 -20.88
N SER A 531 17.50 6.09 -20.88
CA SER A 531 18.35 6.79 -19.89
C SER A 531 18.68 6.06 -18.57
N ILE A 532 19.91 5.51 -18.48
CA ILE A 532 20.65 5.31 -17.23
C ILE A 532 21.78 6.35 -17.24
N ARG A 533 21.92 7.19 -16.20
CA ARG A 533 23.07 8.11 -16.05
C ARG A 533 23.64 8.01 -14.65
N GLY A 534 24.88 7.52 -14.55
CA GLY A 534 25.73 7.54 -13.35
C GLY A 534 26.88 8.53 -13.50
N LYS A 535 27.34 9.09 -12.38
CA LYS A 535 28.19 10.28 -12.29
C LYS A 535 29.67 10.01 -12.63
N ASN A 536 30.01 9.93 -13.91
CA ASN A 536 31.29 10.35 -14.52
C ASN A 536 31.43 9.78 -15.94
N MET A 537 30.63 10.26 -16.89
CA MET A 537 30.98 10.11 -18.31
C MET A 537 30.53 11.35 -19.08
N SER A 538 31.46 11.93 -19.82
CA SER A 538 31.24 12.88 -20.91
C SER A 538 30.47 12.28 -22.10
N ASP A 539 29.99 11.04 -21.98
CA ASP A 539 29.31 10.29 -23.03
C ASP A 539 27.85 10.03 -22.67
N ARG A 540 26.96 10.29 -23.62
CA ARG A 540 25.55 9.87 -23.56
C ARG A 540 25.52 8.33 -23.50
N LEU A 541 25.01 7.77 -22.41
CA LEU A 541 24.50 6.40 -22.36
C LEU A 541 23.16 6.33 -23.11
N ASP A 542 23.23 6.33 -24.44
CA ASP A 542 22.34 5.48 -25.22
C ASP A 542 22.73 4.02 -24.92
N PHE A 543 21.81 3.07 -24.96
CA PHE A 543 22.09 1.65 -24.65
C PHE A 543 23.24 1.11 -25.50
N VAL A 544 24.46 1.18 -24.95
CA VAL A 544 25.66 0.53 -25.48
C VAL A 544 25.70 -0.85 -24.82
N TYR A 545 25.49 -1.89 -25.61
CA TYR A 545 25.97 -3.23 -25.27
C TYR A 545 27.48 -3.14 -25.08
N GLY A 546 27.97 -3.04 -23.84
CA GLY A 546 29.41 -2.92 -23.61
C GLY A 546 29.80 -2.61 -22.16
N THR A 547 30.09 -3.67 -21.42
CA THR A 547 31.06 -3.77 -20.32
C THR A 547 31.03 -2.71 -19.20
N TRP A 548 30.13 -2.91 -18.23
CA TRP A 548 30.49 -2.90 -16.81
C TRP A 548 29.74 -4.05 -16.12
N SER A 549 30.43 -4.75 -15.22
CA SER A 549 30.08 -6.04 -14.64
C SER A 549 28.78 -6.03 -13.84
N TYR A 550 27.65 -6.35 -14.47
CA TYR A 550 26.44 -6.76 -13.76
C TYR A 550 25.80 -7.92 -14.52
N LYS A 551 25.74 -9.10 -13.89
CA LYS A 551 24.99 -10.25 -14.42
C LYS A 551 23.55 -9.77 -14.66
N ALA A 552 23.17 -9.57 -15.91
CA ALA A 552 21.79 -9.55 -16.34
C ALA A 552 21.63 -10.72 -17.30
N VAL A 553 20.94 -11.77 -16.87
CA VAL A 553 20.68 -12.94 -17.73
C VAL A 553 19.55 -12.56 -18.68
N LEU A 554 19.88 -12.19 -19.91
CA LEU A 554 18.89 -12.09 -20.99
C LEU A 554 18.44 -13.50 -21.38
N SER A 555 17.35 -13.99 -20.78
CA SER A 555 16.67 -15.21 -21.24
C SER A 555 15.68 -14.85 -22.34
N LEU A 556 15.94 -15.30 -23.57
CA LEU A 556 15.07 -15.15 -24.74
C LEU A 556 14.43 -16.50 -25.05
N THR A 557 13.41 -16.94 -24.32
CA THR A 557 12.51 -18.03 -24.79
C THR A 557 11.21 -18.09 -24.00
N PRO A 558 10.03 -18.09 -24.65
CA PRO A 558 8.76 -18.38 -23.99
C PRO A 558 8.43 -19.88 -24.04
N GLY A 559 8.22 -20.48 -22.86
CA GLY A 559 7.40 -21.69 -22.65
C GLY A 559 8.08 -23.07 -22.74
N PHE A 560 8.47 -23.65 -21.60
CA PHE A 560 8.16 -25.01 -21.08
C PHE A 560 9.04 -25.30 -19.83
N PRO A 561 8.67 -26.26 -18.95
CA PRO A 561 9.06 -26.34 -17.55
C PRO A 561 10.39 -27.09 -17.34
N LEU A 562 11.00 -26.87 -16.17
CA LEU A 562 12.14 -27.68 -15.71
C LEU A 562 11.68 -29.11 -15.40
N PRO A 563 12.44 -30.14 -15.80
CA PRO A 563 12.71 -31.22 -14.85
C PRO A 563 14.16 -31.72 -14.84
N GLU A 564 14.62 -31.94 -13.61
CA GLU A 564 15.55 -32.96 -13.10
C GLU A 564 16.41 -33.72 -14.12
N THR A 565 17.70 -33.37 -14.21
CA THR A 565 18.86 -34.28 -14.06
C THR A 565 20.14 -33.48 -14.19
N GLY A 566 21.10 -33.73 -13.29
CA GLY A 566 22.36 -33.01 -13.24
C GLY A 566 23.23 -33.25 -14.48
N ILE A 567 23.78 -32.17 -15.03
CA ILE A 567 24.99 -32.20 -15.86
C ILE A 567 25.90 -31.09 -15.32
N ALA A 568 27.16 -31.48 -15.08
CA ALA A 568 28.18 -30.68 -14.41
C ALA A 568 28.48 -29.37 -15.14
N LEU A 569 28.77 -28.33 -14.35
CA LEU A 569 29.33 -27.06 -14.79
C LEU A 569 30.67 -27.30 -15.50
N GLU A 570 30.74 -27.07 -16.81
CA GLU A 570 32.01 -26.72 -17.47
C GLU A 570 32.27 -25.22 -17.30
N SER A 571 33.48 -24.90 -16.86
CA SER A 571 33.97 -23.56 -16.53
C SER A 571 33.77 -22.57 -17.68
N ALA A 572 33.09 -21.45 -17.39
CA ALA A 572 33.01 -20.31 -18.30
C ALA A 572 34.40 -19.73 -18.58
N PRO A 573 34.72 -19.32 -19.83
CA PRO A 573 36.01 -18.76 -20.18
C PRO A 573 36.26 -17.37 -19.57
N ASN A 574 37.54 -17.07 -19.38
CA ASN A 574 38.11 -15.99 -18.59
C ASN A 574 37.67 -14.57 -19.07
N PRO A 575 37.08 -13.71 -18.20
CA PRO A 575 36.59 -12.35 -18.55
C PRO A 575 37.67 -11.31 -18.93
N GLY A 576 38.95 -11.64 -18.83
CA GLY A 576 40.07 -10.69 -18.99
C GLY A 576 40.36 -10.18 -20.40
N LEU A 577 39.60 -10.57 -21.43
CA LEU A 577 39.92 -10.23 -22.84
C LEU A 577 39.09 -9.07 -23.44
N TYR A 578 37.96 -8.67 -22.83
CA TYR A 578 37.09 -7.62 -23.40
C TYR A 578 37.45 -6.18 -23.05
N GLN A 579 38.22 -5.96 -21.98
CA GLN A 579 38.62 -4.61 -21.60
C GLN A 579 39.69 -3.99 -22.51
N ASN A 580 40.29 -4.78 -23.40
CA ASN A 580 41.44 -4.33 -24.17
C ASN A 580 41.11 -3.83 -25.58
N VAL A 581 39.96 -4.17 -26.19
CA VAL A 581 39.74 -3.92 -27.63
C VAL A 581 39.71 -2.42 -27.99
N HIS A 582 39.09 -1.58 -27.15
CA HIS A 582 39.06 -0.12 -27.37
C HIS A 582 40.41 0.58 -27.09
N ASN A 583 41.38 -0.14 -26.52
CA ASN A 583 42.77 0.33 -26.27
C ASN A 583 43.82 -0.47 -27.07
N LEU A 584 43.40 -1.36 -27.98
CA LEU A 584 44.35 -2.07 -28.86
C LEU A 584 44.87 -1.06 -29.90
N GLN A 585 46.19 -0.93 -29.98
CA GLN A 585 46.82 -0.37 -31.17
C GLN A 585 46.33 -1.16 -32.40
N PRO A 586 46.22 -0.53 -33.59
CA PRO A 586 45.84 -1.24 -34.80
C PRO A 586 46.64 -2.55 -34.93
N PRO A 587 45.97 -3.67 -35.23
CA PRO A 587 46.59 -4.99 -35.17
C PRO A 587 47.81 -5.05 -36.08
N LYS A 588 48.93 -5.54 -35.53
CA LYS A 588 50.25 -5.53 -36.21
C LYS A 588 50.55 -6.82 -36.97
N SER A 589 49.73 -7.86 -36.76
CA SER A 589 49.83 -9.15 -37.45
C SER A 589 48.48 -9.62 -37.97
N ASN A 590 48.48 -10.55 -38.92
CA ASN A 590 47.26 -11.19 -39.39
C ASN A 590 46.56 -12.01 -38.29
N GLY A 591 47.31 -12.58 -37.35
CA GLY A 591 46.73 -13.24 -36.17
C GLY A 591 45.96 -12.29 -35.27
N ASP A 592 46.46 -11.06 -35.09
CA ASP A 592 45.76 -10.04 -34.31
C ASP A 592 44.52 -9.51 -35.04
N ARG A 593 44.58 -9.43 -36.38
CA ARG A 593 43.40 -9.06 -37.22
C ARG A 593 42.29 -10.08 -37.12
N VAL A 594 42.63 -11.37 -37.14
CA VAL A 594 41.65 -12.46 -36.95
C VAL A 594 41.06 -12.39 -35.55
N GLU A 595 41.89 -12.19 -34.54
CA GLU A 595 41.43 -12.03 -33.16
C GLU A 595 40.42 -10.87 -33.05
N LEU A 596 40.79 -9.70 -33.56
CA LEU A 596 39.93 -8.51 -33.54
C LEU A 596 38.63 -8.73 -34.31
N MET A 597 38.65 -9.43 -35.44
CA MET A 597 37.46 -9.77 -36.21
C MET A 597 36.50 -10.68 -35.43
N TYR A 598 37.02 -11.70 -34.73
CA TYR A 598 36.21 -12.57 -33.89
C TYR A 598 35.60 -11.82 -32.70
N LEU A 599 36.36 -10.90 -32.11
CA LEU A 599 35.87 -10.03 -31.04
C LEU A 599 34.75 -9.12 -31.54
N LYS A 600 34.92 -8.47 -32.70
CA LYS A 600 33.92 -7.58 -33.34
C LYS A 600 32.63 -8.32 -33.73
N LEU A 601 32.73 -9.50 -34.34
CA LEU A 601 31.57 -10.22 -34.90
C LEU A 601 30.89 -11.16 -33.91
N PHE A 602 31.66 -11.80 -33.03
CA PHE A 602 31.15 -12.84 -32.16
C PHE A 602 31.18 -12.48 -30.68
N GLY A 603 31.95 -11.47 -30.28
CA GLY A 603 32.14 -11.17 -28.87
C GLY A 603 32.78 -12.35 -28.13
N ARG A 604 33.65 -13.13 -28.80
CA ARG A 604 34.59 -14.10 -28.19
C ARG A 604 35.95 -14.01 -28.88
N ALA A 605 37.00 -14.44 -28.18
CA ALA A 605 38.29 -14.69 -28.80
C ALA A 605 38.16 -15.75 -29.92
N ALA A 606 39.04 -15.68 -30.90
CA ALA A 606 39.13 -16.73 -31.91
C ALA A 606 39.57 -18.03 -31.20
N ASP A 607 38.90 -19.15 -31.49
CA ASP A 607 39.37 -20.44 -31.00
C ASP A 607 40.74 -20.76 -31.63
N PRO A 608 41.62 -21.52 -30.98
CA PRO A 608 42.99 -21.72 -31.46
C PRO A 608 43.06 -22.24 -32.90
N GLY A 609 42.16 -23.14 -33.30
CA GLY A 609 42.10 -23.71 -34.65
C GLY A 609 41.61 -22.70 -35.69
N GLY A 610 40.53 -21.98 -35.39
CA GLY A 610 40.02 -20.89 -36.22
C GLY A 610 41.02 -19.76 -36.39
N LYS A 611 41.69 -19.34 -35.31
CA LYS A 611 42.75 -18.32 -35.34
C LYS A 611 43.87 -18.75 -36.28
N GLN A 612 44.38 -19.98 -36.11
CA GLN A 612 45.46 -20.50 -36.94
C GLN A 612 45.06 -20.58 -38.42
N TYR A 613 43.87 -21.11 -38.71
CA TYR A 613 43.37 -21.26 -40.08
C TYR A 613 43.22 -19.91 -40.79
N TRP A 614 42.53 -18.96 -40.16
CA TRP A 614 42.27 -17.66 -40.76
C TRP A 614 43.51 -16.78 -40.82
N SER A 615 44.46 -16.92 -39.89
CA SER A 615 45.75 -16.23 -39.98
C SER A 615 46.51 -16.70 -41.21
N ALA A 616 46.60 -18.02 -41.41
CA ALA A 616 47.26 -18.59 -42.58
C ALA A 616 46.55 -18.24 -43.90
N TYR A 617 45.23 -18.05 -43.88
CA TYR A 617 44.48 -17.53 -45.02
C TYR A 617 44.91 -16.10 -45.39
N LEU A 618 44.98 -15.20 -44.40
CA LEU A 618 45.43 -13.82 -44.62
C LEU A 618 46.93 -13.75 -44.99
N ASP A 619 47.78 -14.61 -44.42
CA ASP A 619 49.22 -14.68 -44.74
C ASP A 619 49.49 -15.06 -46.20
N ARG A 620 48.59 -15.85 -46.81
CA ARG A 620 48.64 -16.21 -48.24
C ARG A 620 47.99 -15.15 -49.15
N GLY A 621 47.65 -13.97 -48.63
CA GLY A 621 47.04 -12.89 -49.39
C GLY A 621 45.51 -12.93 -49.47
N GLY A 622 44.85 -13.72 -48.62
CA GLY A 622 43.38 -13.73 -48.51
C GLY A 622 42.82 -12.38 -48.04
N SER A 623 41.58 -12.05 -48.44
CA SER A 623 40.97 -10.75 -48.11
C SER A 623 40.35 -10.70 -46.71
N ILE A 624 40.58 -9.60 -45.98
CA ILE A 624 39.93 -9.31 -44.70
C ILE A 624 38.42 -9.11 -44.85
N SER A 625 37.95 -8.61 -45.99
CA SER A 625 36.51 -8.40 -46.24
C SER A 625 35.80 -9.70 -46.58
N GLU A 626 36.50 -10.65 -47.22
CA GLU A 626 36.00 -12.01 -47.40
C GLU A 626 35.98 -12.79 -46.09
N LEU A 627 36.97 -12.57 -45.20
CA LEU A 627 36.92 -13.10 -43.85
C LEU A 627 35.67 -12.59 -43.10
N ALA A 628 35.42 -11.27 -43.10
CA ALA A 628 34.24 -10.69 -42.47
C ALA A 628 32.95 -11.32 -43.02
N GLN A 629 32.86 -11.45 -44.34
CA GLN A 629 31.73 -12.11 -44.99
C GLN A 629 31.53 -13.54 -44.50
N VAL A 630 32.55 -14.41 -44.62
CA VAL A 630 32.43 -15.82 -44.28
C VAL A 630 32.10 -16.02 -42.80
N LEU A 631 32.65 -15.19 -41.91
CA LEU A 631 32.33 -15.24 -40.48
C LEU A 631 30.87 -14.86 -40.19
N THR A 632 30.32 -13.85 -40.87
CA THR A 632 28.90 -13.49 -40.72
C THR A 632 27.92 -14.52 -41.30
N LEU A 633 28.40 -15.50 -42.07
CA LEU A 633 27.61 -16.62 -42.59
C LEU A 633 27.68 -17.88 -41.74
N GLN A 634 28.50 -17.90 -40.69
CA GLN A 634 28.58 -19.04 -39.78
C GLN A 634 27.31 -19.16 -38.96
N LEU A 635 26.95 -20.40 -38.60
CA LEU A 635 25.78 -20.70 -37.77
C LEU A 635 25.78 -19.90 -36.46
N GLU A 636 26.97 -19.68 -35.89
CA GLU A 636 27.16 -18.88 -34.68
C GLU A 636 26.74 -17.41 -34.87
N PHE A 637 26.96 -16.83 -36.04
CA PHE A 637 26.53 -15.47 -36.35
C PHE A 637 25.04 -15.45 -36.71
N THR A 638 24.62 -16.35 -37.62
CA THR A 638 23.25 -16.34 -38.16
C THR A 638 22.20 -16.79 -37.16
N SER A 639 22.56 -17.60 -36.16
CA SER A 639 21.65 -17.97 -35.04
C SER A 639 21.37 -16.79 -34.10
N ARG A 640 22.32 -15.85 -33.97
CA ARG A 640 22.17 -14.61 -33.18
C ARG A 640 21.58 -13.47 -34.00
N HIS A 641 21.85 -13.46 -35.29
CA HIS A 641 21.47 -12.40 -36.22
C HIS A 641 20.85 -13.00 -37.47
N PRO A 642 19.51 -13.06 -37.60
CA PRO A 642 18.83 -13.65 -38.75
C PRO A 642 18.92 -12.75 -39.99
N ILE A 643 20.11 -12.66 -40.60
CA ILE A 643 20.46 -11.69 -41.66
C ILE A 643 19.56 -11.77 -42.89
N ASP A 644 19.00 -12.94 -43.20
CA ASP A 644 18.14 -13.14 -44.37
C ASP A 644 16.74 -12.52 -44.19
N THR A 645 16.21 -12.51 -42.96
CA THR A 645 14.84 -12.06 -42.65
C THR A 645 14.79 -10.71 -41.91
N MET A 646 15.92 -10.21 -41.41
CA MET A 646 16.02 -8.95 -40.67
C MET A 646 15.64 -7.73 -41.53
N PRO A 647 14.85 -6.74 -41.09
CA PRO A 647 14.59 -5.53 -41.88
C PRO A 647 15.88 -4.82 -42.34
N ALA A 648 15.89 -4.24 -43.55
CA ALA A 648 17.10 -3.67 -44.16
C ALA A 648 17.72 -2.54 -43.30
N ASP A 649 16.88 -1.69 -42.70
CA ASP A 649 17.28 -0.66 -41.75
C ASP A 649 18.00 -1.23 -40.52
N ARG A 650 17.54 -2.37 -40.03
CA ARG A 650 18.13 -3.06 -38.87
C ARG A 650 19.43 -3.76 -39.22
N LEU A 651 19.50 -4.38 -40.40
CA LEU A 651 20.70 -5.06 -40.89
C LEU A 651 21.85 -4.06 -41.11
N VAL A 652 21.56 -2.89 -41.68
CA VAL A 652 22.55 -1.82 -41.86
C VAL A 652 23.07 -1.32 -40.50
N SER A 653 22.17 -1.01 -39.55
CA SER A 653 22.58 -0.55 -38.23
C SER A 653 23.43 -1.59 -37.49
N LEU A 654 23.14 -2.88 -37.65
CA LEU A 654 23.96 -3.97 -37.10
C LEU A 654 25.38 -3.98 -37.67
N MET A 655 25.56 -3.79 -38.98
CA MET A 655 26.89 -3.77 -39.61
C MET A 655 27.72 -2.56 -39.18
N TYR A 656 27.09 -1.38 -39.06
CA TYR A 656 27.74 -0.19 -38.48
C TYR A 656 28.22 -0.44 -37.06
N GLN A 657 27.39 -1.09 -36.26
CA GLN A 657 27.70 -1.37 -34.87
C GLN A 657 28.84 -2.40 -34.72
N LEU A 658 28.78 -3.53 -35.42
CA LEU A 658 29.76 -4.61 -35.23
C LEU A 658 31.09 -4.34 -35.93
N LEU A 659 31.06 -3.78 -37.14
CA LEU A 659 32.29 -3.61 -37.93
C LEU A 659 32.93 -2.25 -37.66
N LEU A 660 32.12 -1.18 -37.61
CA LEU A 660 32.61 0.21 -37.47
C LEU A 660 32.50 0.76 -36.05
N GLU A 661 31.88 0.04 -35.12
CA GLU A 661 31.73 0.44 -33.70
C GLU A 661 31.06 1.80 -33.49
N ARG A 662 30.17 2.19 -34.40
CA ARG A 662 29.41 3.45 -34.29
C ARG A 662 27.99 3.32 -34.79
N VAL A 663 27.16 4.29 -34.44
CA VAL A 663 25.83 4.45 -35.04
C VAL A 663 25.99 5.06 -36.44
N PRO A 664 25.22 4.62 -37.44
CA PRO A 664 25.23 5.27 -38.73
C PRO A 664 24.72 6.70 -38.64
N ASP A 665 25.34 7.62 -39.38
CA ASP A 665 24.72 8.89 -39.69
C ASP A 665 23.52 8.70 -40.63
N ALA A 666 22.61 9.68 -40.67
CA ALA A 666 21.38 9.57 -41.44
C ALA A 666 21.62 9.34 -42.94
N GLY A 667 22.68 9.92 -43.51
CA GLY A 667 23.02 9.77 -44.92
C GLY A 667 23.59 8.39 -45.24
N GLY A 668 24.53 7.92 -44.42
CA GLY A 668 25.10 6.58 -44.50
C GLY A 668 24.06 5.48 -44.32
N HIS A 669 23.20 5.59 -43.31
CA HIS A 669 22.10 4.63 -43.09
C HIS A 669 21.19 4.54 -44.33
N ALA A 670 20.71 5.69 -44.82
CA ALA A 670 19.82 5.76 -45.97
C ALA A 670 20.47 5.20 -47.25
N TYR A 671 21.77 5.44 -47.45
CA TYR A 671 22.53 4.92 -48.59
C TYR A 671 22.54 3.38 -48.61
N TRP A 672 22.96 2.73 -47.51
CA TRP A 672 23.04 1.27 -47.47
C TRP A 672 21.66 0.59 -47.49
N VAL A 673 20.67 1.18 -46.82
CA VAL A 673 19.29 0.68 -46.87
C VAL A 673 18.75 0.73 -48.29
N ARG A 674 19.01 1.82 -49.02
CA ARG A 674 18.63 1.93 -50.44
C ARG A 674 19.28 0.85 -51.29
N LEU A 675 20.56 0.55 -51.09
CA LEU A 675 21.26 -0.50 -51.86
C LEU A 675 20.70 -1.90 -51.59
N LEU A 676 20.37 -2.22 -50.33
CA LEU A 676 19.71 -3.49 -49.98
C LEU A 676 18.31 -3.58 -50.59
N ASN A 677 17.51 -2.50 -50.51
CA ASN A 677 16.14 -2.50 -51.05
C ASN A 677 16.11 -2.58 -52.58
N LEU A 678 17.13 -2.07 -53.26
CA LEU A 678 17.31 -2.22 -54.71
C LEU A 678 17.94 -3.56 -55.11
N ASN A 679 18.27 -4.43 -54.14
CA ASN A 679 19.09 -5.64 -54.34
C ASN A 679 20.42 -5.38 -55.06
N ALA A 680 20.91 -4.13 -55.04
CA ALA A 680 22.20 -3.76 -55.61
C ALA A 680 23.37 -4.27 -54.75
N VAL A 681 23.10 -4.54 -53.46
CA VAL A 681 23.97 -5.27 -52.54
C VAL A 681 23.16 -6.40 -51.91
N GLY A 682 23.70 -7.62 -51.92
CA GLY A 682 23.09 -8.76 -51.23
C GLY A 682 23.23 -8.64 -49.71
N ARG A 683 22.20 -9.07 -48.96
CA ARG A 683 22.22 -9.09 -47.48
C ARG A 683 23.42 -9.84 -46.91
N ARG A 684 23.79 -10.94 -47.56
CA ARG A 684 24.93 -11.82 -47.22
C ARG A 684 26.28 -11.26 -47.65
N ASP A 685 26.30 -10.22 -48.48
CA ASP A 685 27.51 -9.54 -48.95
C ASP A 685 27.77 -8.24 -48.18
N LEU A 686 26.81 -7.76 -47.39
CA LEU A 686 26.87 -6.46 -46.73
C LEU A 686 28.09 -6.32 -45.80
N ALA A 687 28.44 -7.37 -45.05
CA ALA A 687 29.62 -7.37 -44.18
C ALA A 687 30.93 -7.17 -44.95
N ARG A 688 31.03 -7.72 -46.18
CA ARG A 688 32.17 -7.51 -47.08
C ARG A 688 32.31 -6.02 -47.42
N HIS A 689 31.21 -5.40 -47.85
CA HIS A 689 31.21 -3.98 -48.22
C HIS A 689 31.57 -3.05 -47.06
N PHE A 690 31.12 -3.37 -45.85
CA PHE A 690 31.52 -2.64 -44.66
C PHE A 690 33.01 -2.83 -44.33
N ALA A 691 33.53 -4.04 -44.51
CA ALA A 691 34.93 -4.34 -44.30
C ALA A 691 35.87 -3.71 -45.37
N ASP A 692 35.32 -3.31 -46.51
CA ASP A 692 36.05 -2.55 -47.54
C ASP A 692 36.09 -1.04 -47.23
N LEU A 693 35.30 -0.54 -46.27
CA LEU A 693 35.31 0.89 -45.93
C LEU A 693 36.67 1.31 -45.35
N PRO A 694 37.21 2.49 -45.72
CA PRO A 694 38.49 2.98 -45.21
C PRO A 694 38.57 3.00 -43.69
N GLU A 695 37.45 3.30 -43.03
CA GLU A 695 37.29 3.30 -41.58
C GLU A 695 37.54 1.91 -40.98
N PHE A 696 36.93 0.86 -41.55
CA PHE A 696 37.13 -0.50 -41.09
C PHE A 696 38.57 -0.96 -41.31
N ARG A 697 39.12 -0.71 -42.50
CA ARG A 697 40.49 -1.09 -42.85
C ARG A 697 41.51 -0.42 -41.92
N SER A 698 41.32 0.86 -41.62
CA SER A 698 42.13 1.59 -40.64
C SER A 698 42.08 0.94 -39.25
N SER A 699 40.89 0.51 -38.79
CA SER A 699 40.75 -0.21 -37.51
C SER A 699 41.47 -1.57 -37.49
N MET A 700 41.68 -2.17 -38.66
CA MET A 700 42.44 -3.41 -38.88
C MET A 700 43.92 -3.16 -39.23
N GLY A 701 44.40 -1.91 -39.18
CA GLY A 701 45.77 -1.55 -39.52
C GLY A 701 46.14 -1.83 -40.99
N LEU A 702 45.22 -1.59 -41.93
CA LEU A 702 45.26 -1.99 -43.35
C LEU A 702 45.07 -0.87 -44.38
#